data_AF-A0A5E6X2S5-F1
#
_entry.id   AF-A0A5E6X2S5-F1
#
_cell.length_a   1.000
_cell.length_b   1.000
_cell.length_c   1.000
_cell.angle_alpha   90.00
_cell.angle_beta   90.00
_cell.angle_gamma   90.00
#
_symmetry.space_group_name_H-M   'P 1'
#
loop_
_entity.id
_entity.type
_entity.pdbx_description
1 polymer ?
#
loop_
_entity_poly.entity_id
_entity_poly.type
_entity_poly.pdbx_seq_one_letter_code
_entity_poly.pdbx_strand_id
1 'polypeptide(L)'
;MEIVFRRTRVRSVAKRLIAALALCVSGPAVQAAALPAPTSVTFWYADEPPLSELSQFDWAVVEPGHMTPGDVKTLRKLGSQPFAYVSVGEFDGNKADIAKAGLSKAVSPVRNDSWNSQVMDLTAPAWREHLLERAKALQAEGYAGLFLDTLDSFQLLPEGAQEAQRVALASFLRELHSRQPTLKLFFNRGFEVLPELEGVAAAVAFESLYAGWDPASKRYRPVPETDRQWLLGELQPVRAKGIPLVAIDYLPPERREEARTLAKRLRDEGFIPFIGTPELDSMGISNVEIQPRRIAMIYDPREDELTSNAGHTMLGGLLEYLGYRVDYLAVDSLPEHRFSGLYAGIITWMASGTPQDSARFNRWLNKRLDEKVPLVFFASLPTEDKVLLKRLGLNLSTASGTQALTITHQDKALIGAFEAPVQPRSRDLSAISVLPEGPKAALLLTGKNGQTFAPVAVGEWGGLALSPYVLETNSERSRWIIDPFAFLQAALHLPAQPRPDTTTENGRRIATVHIDGDGFPSRAEVRGSPYAGKQVLDDFIRPNPFLTSVSVIEGEISPRGMFPHLARELEPIARDLFANPKVEVATHTFSHPFFMQPEQAQKREDFNPEYGLKMAIPGYDTIDFRREIFGSRDYINQRLTTPEKPVKMVFWPGDALPSAATIKLAYDAGLKNVNGASTMLTKAKPSLTGLYPLLRPTEGGLQYYAPIINENVYTNLWKGPYYGFREVIETFELTDSPRRLRGLHLYYHFYSGTKQASIKAMNDIYAFMKDQQPMSLWMSDYLDRLHGLYQSSLARTADGNWQVRGMDALRTVRLDPQMGWPDLRRSQGVAGVRDLPQGRYVHLSSDRALLVLRADRDDRPALEEANLPLVDWQYLDDRRVSFSFAGEFDLSFSVRSSSACRVEVDGQRFAGKASAGLWTFQLPMKQVSNAQLLCN
;
A
#
# COMPACT_ATOMS: atom_id res chain seq x y z
N MET A 1 -2.48 -76.37 -3.07
CA MET A 1 -2.31 -75.60 -1.82
C MET A 1 -2.76 -74.16 -2.11
N GLU A 2 -4.07 -73.99 -2.23
CA GLU A 2 -4.69 -72.90 -3.03
C GLU A 2 -5.95 -72.35 -2.34
N ILE A 3 -6.10 -72.59 -1.04
CA ILE A 3 -7.32 -72.28 -0.26
C ILE A 3 -7.03 -71.36 0.95
N VAL A 4 -5.76 -70.99 1.20
CA VAL A 4 -5.39 -70.11 2.33
C VAL A 4 -5.17 -68.64 1.92
N PHE A 5 -5.02 -68.33 0.63
CA PHE A 5 -4.73 -66.95 0.17
C PHE A 5 -5.95 -66.10 -0.23
N ARG A 6 -7.18 -66.67 -0.27
CA ARG A 6 -8.40 -65.94 -0.65
C ARG A 6 -9.21 -65.38 0.53
N ARG A 7 -8.92 -65.77 1.79
CA ARG A 7 -9.69 -65.30 2.97
C ARG A 7 -9.19 -64.00 3.60
N THR A 8 -8.00 -63.52 3.24
CA THR A 8 -7.41 -62.29 3.82
C THR A 8 -7.72 -61.02 3.03
N ARG A 9 -8.03 -61.11 1.72
CA ARG A 9 -8.41 -59.95 0.90
C ARG A 9 -9.89 -59.57 0.99
N VAL A 10 -10.80 -60.50 1.29
CA VAL A 10 -12.24 -60.20 1.40
C VAL A 10 -12.57 -59.48 2.72
N ARG A 11 -11.81 -59.73 3.79
CA ARG A 11 -11.98 -59.04 5.08
C ARG A 11 -11.37 -57.63 5.13
N SER A 12 -10.37 -57.31 4.31
CA SER A 12 -9.80 -55.95 4.26
C SER A 12 -10.60 -55.01 3.36
N VAL A 13 -11.27 -55.53 2.32
CA VAL A 13 -12.15 -54.74 1.44
C VAL A 13 -13.50 -54.47 2.12
N ALA A 14 -14.08 -55.45 2.82
CA ALA A 14 -15.32 -55.25 3.59
C ALA A 14 -15.13 -54.30 4.79
N LYS A 15 -13.98 -54.32 5.48
CA LYS A 15 -13.68 -53.34 6.54
C LYS A 15 -13.41 -51.93 6.01
N ARG A 16 -12.90 -51.77 4.79
CA ARG A 16 -12.71 -50.45 4.16
C ARG A 16 -14.01 -49.89 3.57
N LEU A 17 -14.94 -50.73 3.10
CA LEU A 17 -16.27 -50.30 2.67
C LEU A 17 -17.20 -49.96 3.84
N ILE A 18 -17.10 -50.66 4.97
CA ILE A 18 -17.90 -50.34 6.18
C ILE A 18 -17.33 -49.13 6.93
N ALA A 19 -16.00 -48.93 6.93
CA ALA A 19 -15.40 -47.67 7.42
C ALA A 19 -15.70 -46.48 6.49
N ALA A 20 -15.87 -46.71 5.17
CA ALA A 20 -16.27 -45.67 4.22
C ALA A 20 -17.78 -45.35 4.29
N LEU A 21 -18.65 -46.30 4.64
CA LEU A 21 -20.09 -46.03 4.83
C LEU A 21 -20.45 -45.51 6.23
N ALA A 22 -19.65 -45.78 7.27
CA ALA A 22 -19.86 -45.26 8.62
C ALA A 22 -19.27 -43.84 8.83
N LEU A 23 -18.55 -43.29 7.85
CA LEU A 23 -18.06 -41.91 7.84
C LEU A 23 -18.98 -40.93 7.07
N CYS A 24 -20.16 -41.38 6.61
CA CYS A 24 -21.08 -40.57 5.80
C CYS A 24 -22.43 -40.23 6.45
N VAL A 25 -22.67 -40.55 7.73
CA VAL A 25 -23.93 -40.17 8.41
C VAL A 25 -23.69 -39.69 9.83
N SER A 26 -23.24 -38.44 9.93
CA SER A 26 -23.54 -37.44 10.98
C SER A 26 -22.45 -36.36 10.98
N GLY A 27 -22.19 -35.75 9.82
CA GLY A 27 -21.63 -34.41 9.85
C GLY A 27 -22.71 -33.51 10.45
N PRO A 28 -22.40 -32.62 11.41
CA PRO A 28 -23.34 -31.54 11.69
C PRO A 28 -23.61 -30.90 10.32
N ALA A 29 -24.87 -30.79 9.94
CA ALA A 29 -25.23 -29.93 8.83
C ALA A 29 -24.62 -28.58 9.18
N VAL A 30 -23.50 -28.26 8.53
CA VAL A 30 -22.99 -26.91 8.48
C VAL A 30 -24.07 -26.20 7.68
N GLN A 31 -25.12 -25.75 8.38
CA GLN A 31 -25.86 -24.59 7.96
C GLN A 31 -24.77 -23.59 7.64
N ALA A 32 -24.59 -23.31 6.35
CA ALA A 32 -23.80 -22.18 5.93
C ALA A 32 -24.36 -21.01 6.74
N ALA A 33 -23.64 -20.62 7.79
CA ALA A 33 -24.07 -19.52 8.64
C ALA A 33 -24.29 -18.36 7.68
N ALA A 34 -25.53 -17.88 7.59
CA ALA A 34 -25.84 -16.74 6.74
C ALA A 34 -24.83 -15.65 7.09
N LEU A 35 -23.98 -15.29 6.13
CA LEU A 35 -23.00 -14.23 6.32
C LEU A 35 -23.76 -13.00 6.81
N PRO A 36 -23.26 -12.29 7.83
CA PRO A 36 -23.96 -11.15 8.41
C PRO A 36 -24.28 -10.12 7.33
N ALA A 37 -25.41 -9.44 7.51
CA ALA A 37 -25.78 -8.29 6.68
C ALA A 37 -24.64 -7.26 6.65
N PRO A 38 -24.44 -6.54 5.53
CA PRO A 38 -23.41 -5.52 5.46
C PRO A 38 -23.69 -4.44 6.50
N THR A 39 -22.64 -3.98 7.19
CA THR A 39 -22.72 -2.82 8.08
C THR A 39 -22.29 -1.55 7.37
N SER A 40 -21.58 -1.65 6.25
CA SER A 40 -21.10 -0.55 5.43
C SER A 40 -21.06 -0.93 3.96
N VAL A 41 -21.28 0.06 3.08
CA VAL A 41 -21.28 -0.11 1.63
C VAL A 41 -20.64 1.10 0.95
N THR A 42 -19.96 0.87 -0.16
CA THR A 42 -19.42 1.92 -1.04
C THR A 42 -19.70 1.60 -2.49
N PHE A 43 -19.66 2.63 -3.33
CA PHE A 43 -19.85 2.56 -4.77
C PHE A 43 -18.67 3.26 -5.47
N TRP A 44 -18.16 2.65 -6.55
CA TRP A 44 -17.10 3.24 -7.39
C TRP A 44 -17.25 2.82 -8.85
N TYR A 45 -17.63 3.74 -9.73
CA TYR A 45 -17.85 3.46 -11.16
C TYR A 45 -16.81 4.11 -12.09
N ALA A 46 -15.85 4.87 -11.54
CA ALA A 46 -14.73 5.37 -12.33
C ALA A 46 -13.69 4.28 -12.63
N ASP A 47 -12.78 4.60 -13.56
CA ASP A 47 -11.59 3.80 -13.83
C ASP A 47 -10.67 3.71 -12.61
N GLU A 48 -9.69 2.80 -12.68
CA GLU A 48 -8.63 2.61 -11.67
C GLU A 48 -9.15 2.51 -10.22
N PRO A 49 -10.04 1.55 -9.91
CA PRO A 49 -10.69 1.44 -8.62
C PRO A 49 -9.69 1.33 -7.46
N PRO A 50 -9.82 2.16 -6.39
CA PRO A 50 -8.88 2.20 -5.29
C PRO A 50 -9.10 1.02 -4.33
N LEU A 51 -8.64 -0.18 -4.72
CA LEU A 51 -8.96 -1.45 -4.04
C LEU A 51 -8.69 -1.44 -2.54
N SER A 52 -7.59 -0.83 -2.10
CA SER A 52 -7.23 -0.71 -0.69
C SER A 52 -8.29 0.05 0.11
N GLU A 53 -8.78 1.17 -0.41
CA GLU A 53 -9.81 1.99 0.20
C GLU A 53 -11.19 1.32 0.11
N LEU A 54 -11.55 0.75 -1.05
CA LEU A 54 -12.79 -0.03 -1.19
C LEU A 54 -12.84 -1.19 -0.20
N SER A 55 -11.69 -1.78 0.15
CA SER A 55 -11.61 -2.90 1.08
C SER A 55 -12.04 -2.57 2.52
N GLN A 56 -12.15 -1.28 2.88
CA GLN A 56 -12.61 -0.85 4.20
C GLN A 56 -14.10 -1.09 4.42
N PHE A 57 -14.88 -1.21 3.35
CA PHE A 57 -16.32 -1.42 3.39
C PHE A 57 -16.63 -2.91 3.30
N ASP A 58 -17.74 -3.34 3.90
CA ASP A 58 -18.14 -4.75 3.83
C ASP A 58 -18.51 -5.13 2.41
N TRP A 59 -19.29 -4.27 1.73
CA TRP A 59 -19.65 -4.41 0.31
C TRP A 59 -19.10 -3.23 -0.50
N ALA A 60 -18.53 -3.54 -1.67
CA ALA A 60 -18.08 -2.54 -2.62
C ALA A 60 -18.72 -2.82 -3.98
N VAL A 61 -19.59 -1.91 -4.42
CA VAL A 61 -20.23 -1.98 -5.74
C VAL A 61 -19.35 -1.26 -6.75
N VAL A 62 -19.01 -1.94 -7.84
CA VAL A 62 -18.07 -1.44 -8.85
C VAL A 62 -18.60 -1.66 -10.27
N GLU A 63 -18.17 -0.82 -11.20
CA GLU A 63 -18.36 -1.06 -12.63
C GLU A 63 -17.40 -2.19 -13.08
N PRO A 64 -17.92 -3.38 -13.44
CA PRO A 64 -17.08 -4.51 -13.78
C PRO A 64 -16.16 -4.28 -14.99
N GLY A 65 -16.48 -3.34 -15.89
CA GLY A 65 -15.60 -2.95 -17.00
C GLY A 65 -14.26 -2.34 -16.55
N HIS A 66 -14.13 -1.91 -15.30
CA HIS A 66 -12.93 -1.29 -14.74
C HIS A 66 -12.16 -2.19 -13.77
N MET A 67 -12.54 -3.46 -13.67
CA MET A 67 -11.94 -4.44 -12.75
C MET A 67 -11.37 -5.62 -13.53
N THR A 68 -10.19 -6.08 -13.14
CA THR A 68 -9.69 -7.40 -13.57
C THR A 68 -10.13 -8.49 -12.58
N PRO A 69 -10.13 -9.78 -12.96
CA PRO A 69 -10.34 -10.88 -12.01
C PRO A 69 -9.33 -10.89 -10.85
N GLY A 70 -8.12 -10.37 -11.09
CA GLY A 70 -7.10 -10.17 -10.06
C GLY A 70 -7.52 -9.15 -9.01
N ASP A 71 -8.17 -8.07 -9.43
CA ASP A 71 -8.67 -7.01 -8.55
C ASP A 71 -9.81 -7.50 -7.69
N VAL A 72 -10.76 -8.24 -8.29
CA VAL A 72 -11.88 -8.88 -7.57
C VAL A 72 -11.36 -9.83 -6.49
N LYS A 73 -10.38 -10.68 -6.84
CA LYS A 73 -9.72 -11.58 -5.88
C LYS A 73 -9.00 -10.81 -4.78
N THR A 74 -8.32 -9.73 -5.12
CA THR A 74 -7.61 -8.88 -4.16
C THR A 74 -8.57 -8.24 -3.18
N LEU A 75 -9.66 -7.65 -3.64
CA LEU A 75 -10.66 -7.03 -2.77
C LEU A 75 -11.27 -8.02 -1.77
N ARG A 76 -11.55 -9.25 -2.23
CA ARG A 76 -11.99 -10.36 -1.36
C ARG A 76 -10.95 -10.78 -0.34
N LYS A 77 -9.68 -10.90 -0.74
CA LYS A 77 -8.56 -11.21 0.17
C LYS A 77 -8.47 -10.15 1.28
N LEU A 78 -8.65 -8.87 0.94
CA LEU A 78 -8.62 -7.75 1.88
C LEU A 78 -9.85 -7.68 2.80
N GLY A 79 -10.89 -8.47 2.52
CA GLY A 79 -12.04 -8.67 3.39
C GLY A 79 -13.35 -8.03 2.93
N SER A 80 -13.38 -7.36 1.78
CA SER A 80 -14.60 -6.77 1.22
C SER A 80 -15.24 -7.72 0.18
N GLN A 81 -16.56 -7.62 0.02
CA GLN A 81 -17.33 -8.37 -0.96
C GLN A 81 -17.58 -7.49 -2.20
N PRO A 82 -16.95 -7.78 -3.36
CA PRO A 82 -17.19 -7.05 -4.60
C PRO A 82 -18.56 -7.39 -5.18
N PHE A 83 -19.33 -6.36 -5.52
CA PHE A 83 -20.58 -6.44 -6.27
C PHE A 83 -20.39 -5.80 -7.63
N ALA A 84 -20.79 -6.49 -8.70
CA ALA A 84 -20.77 -5.92 -10.04
C ALA A 84 -22.07 -5.15 -10.30
N TYR A 85 -21.96 -3.94 -10.84
CA TYR A 85 -23.09 -3.21 -11.41
C TYR A 85 -23.68 -3.98 -12.60
N VAL A 86 -25.00 -4.12 -12.63
CA VAL A 86 -25.76 -4.67 -13.76
C VAL A 86 -27.07 -3.91 -13.91
N SER A 87 -27.22 -3.17 -15.00
CA SER A 87 -28.51 -2.59 -15.39
C SER A 87 -29.43 -3.67 -15.98
N VAL A 88 -30.57 -3.92 -15.35
CA VAL A 88 -31.49 -5.01 -15.73
C VAL A 88 -32.58 -4.52 -16.69
N GLY A 89 -33.14 -3.34 -16.45
CA GLY A 89 -34.20 -2.76 -17.26
C GLY A 89 -33.70 -1.97 -18.47
N GLU A 90 -32.42 -1.59 -18.50
CA GLU A 90 -31.85 -0.74 -19.54
C GLU A 90 -30.52 -1.27 -20.08
N PHE A 91 -30.22 -0.92 -21.33
CA PHE A 91 -28.92 -1.13 -21.95
C PHE A 91 -28.21 0.22 -22.09
N ASP A 92 -27.02 0.35 -21.49
CA ASP A 92 -26.15 1.49 -21.68
C ASP A 92 -25.42 1.40 -23.02
N GLY A 93 -25.60 2.40 -23.87
CA GLY A 93 -25.01 2.45 -25.21
C GLY A 93 -25.94 2.96 -26.30
N ASN A 94 -25.39 3.03 -27.51
CA ASN A 94 -26.11 3.51 -28.68
C ASN A 94 -26.69 2.34 -29.51
N LYS A 95 -27.42 2.67 -30.60
CA LYS A 95 -28.03 1.66 -31.48
C LYS A 95 -27.02 0.69 -32.12
N ALA A 96 -25.80 1.14 -32.41
CA ALA A 96 -24.76 0.30 -32.97
C ALA A 96 -24.25 -0.72 -31.94
N ASP A 97 -24.13 -0.33 -30.68
CA ASP A 97 -23.73 -1.23 -29.58
C ASP A 97 -24.78 -2.33 -29.37
N ILE A 98 -26.07 -1.96 -29.37
CA ILE A 98 -27.19 -2.90 -29.27
C ILE A 98 -27.18 -3.90 -30.45
N ALA A 99 -26.94 -3.41 -31.67
CA ALA A 99 -26.86 -4.26 -32.85
C ALA A 99 -25.67 -5.23 -32.78
N LYS A 100 -24.52 -4.75 -32.33
CA LYS A 100 -23.31 -5.56 -32.11
C LYS A 100 -23.54 -6.64 -31.05
N ALA A 101 -24.34 -6.36 -30.03
CA ALA A 101 -24.75 -7.32 -29.01
C ALA A 101 -25.85 -8.30 -29.49
N GLY A 102 -26.39 -8.14 -30.71
CA GLY A 102 -27.48 -8.97 -31.22
C GLY A 102 -28.84 -8.71 -30.56
N LEU A 103 -29.00 -7.55 -29.91
CA LEU A 103 -30.16 -7.23 -29.07
C LEU A 103 -31.21 -6.32 -29.75
N SER A 104 -31.08 -6.06 -31.07
CA SER A 104 -31.96 -5.12 -31.78
C SER A 104 -33.45 -5.47 -31.75
N LYS A 105 -33.81 -6.74 -31.51
CA LYS A 105 -35.21 -7.19 -31.38
C LYS A 105 -35.73 -7.19 -29.94
N ALA A 106 -34.89 -6.82 -28.97
CA ALA A 106 -35.22 -6.83 -27.54
C ALA A 106 -35.31 -5.41 -26.96
N VAL A 107 -35.32 -4.38 -27.80
CA VAL A 107 -35.49 -2.99 -27.39
C VAL A 107 -36.97 -2.64 -27.25
N SER A 108 -37.31 -1.86 -26.24
CA SER A 108 -38.63 -1.23 -26.13
C SER A 108 -38.72 0.03 -27.02
N PRO A 109 -39.91 0.64 -27.21
CA PRO A 109 -40.03 1.90 -27.95
C PRO A 109 -39.52 3.13 -27.16
N VAL A 110 -39.13 2.99 -25.89
CA VAL A 110 -38.77 4.10 -25.00
C VAL A 110 -37.26 4.16 -24.83
N ARG A 111 -36.69 5.37 -24.94
CA ARG A 111 -35.30 5.68 -24.59
C ARG A 111 -35.29 6.59 -23.37
N ASN A 112 -34.36 6.36 -22.47
CA ASN A 112 -34.15 7.22 -21.31
C ASN A 112 -33.06 8.24 -21.64
N ASP A 113 -33.47 9.40 -22.17
CA ASP A 113 -32.53 10.43 -22.64
C ASP A 113 -31.74 11.08 -21.49
N SER A 114 -32.25 11.04 -20.25
CA SER A 114 -31.54 11.58 -19.08
C SER A 114 -30.25 10.83 -18.76
N TRP A 115 -30.19 9.54 -19.09
CA TRP A 115 -29.05 8.65 -18.85
C TRP A 115 -28.46 8.06 -20.13
N ASN A 116 -28.93 8.49 -21.30
CA ASN A 116 -28.48 8.03 -22.61
C ASN A 116 -28.55 6.50 -22.79
N SER A 117 -29.54 5.86 -22.16
CA SER A 117 -29.73 4.42 -22.13
C SER A 117 -31.02 4.00 -22.86
N GLN A 118 -31.06 2.75 -23.33
CA GLN A 118 -32.22 2.17 -24.01
C GLN A 118 -33.02 1.28 -23.06
N VAL A 119 -34.31 1.56 -22.85
CA VAL A 119 -35.17 0.66 -22.06
C VAL A 119 -35.39 -0.64 -22.85
N MET A 120 -35.12 -1.77 -22.21
CA MET A 120 -35.17 -3.10 -22.83
C MET A 120 -36.49 -3.82 -22.53
N ASP A 121 -36.91 -4.69 -23.42
CA ASP A 121 -38.08 -5.54 -23.23
C ASP A 121 -37.71 -6.78 -22.41
N LEU A 122 -38.15 -6.83 -21.15
CA LEU A 122 -37.88 -7.93 -20.22
C LEU A 122 -38.60 -9.24 -20.59
N THR A 123 -39.59 -9.17 -21.50
CA THR A 123 -40.26 -10.36 -22.06
C THR A 123 -39.45 -10.99 -23.19
N ALA A 124 -38.50 -10.26 -23.78
CA ALA A 124 -37.70 -10.73 -24.89
C ALA A 124 -36.65 -11.79 -24.42
N PRO A 125 -36.66 -13.02 -24.95
CA PRO A 125 -35.72 -14.06 -24.55
C PRO A 125 -34.24 -13.67 -24.71
N ALA A 126 -33.93 -12.93 -25.79
CA ALA A 126 -32.56 -12.50 -26.08
C ALA A 126 -31.97 -11.59 -24.99
N TRP A 127 -32.78 -10.69 -24.40
CA TRP A 127 -32.32 -9.82 -23.32
C TRP A 127 -32.13 -10.60 -22.01
N ARG A 128 -33.07 -11.48 -21.68
CA ARG A 128 -32.96 -12.36 -20.51
C ARG A 128 -31.72 -13.24 -20.57
N GLU A 129 -31.48 -13.87 -21.71
CA GLU A 129 -30.34 -14.76 -21.92
C GLU A 129 -29.01 -13.98 -21.87
N HIS A 130 -28.98 -12.77 -22.42
CA HIS A 130 -27.83 -11.87 -22.29
C HIS A 130 -27.50 -11.56 -20.81
N LEU A 131 -28.49 -11.19 -20.01
CA LEU A 131 -28.29 -10.90 -18.58
C LEU A 131 -27.87 -12.14 -17.78
N LEU A 132 -28.45 -13.32 -18.06
CA LEU A 132 -28.09 -14.58 -17.40
C LEU A 132 -26.64 -15.00 -17.72
N GLU A 133 -26.21 -14.88 -18.97
CA GLU A 133 -24.82 -15.17 -19.35
C GLU A 133 -23.85 -14.13 -18.77
N ARG A 134 -24.23 -12.85 -18.70
CA ARG A 134 -23.44 -11.82 -18.03
C ARG A 134 -23.26 -12.12 -16.54
N ALA A 135 -24.33 -12.49 -15.83
CA ALA A 135 -24.27 -12.89 -14.43
C ALA A 135 -23.36 -14.10 -14.19
N LYS A 136 -23.43 -15.10 -15.08
CA LYS A 136 -22.57 -16.29 -15.03
C LYS A 136 -21.08 -15.93 -15.24
N ALA A 137 -20.77 -15.03 -16.17
CA ALA A 137 -19.42 -14.54 -16.39
C ALA A 137 -18.87 -13.82 -15.15
N LEU A 138 -19.66 -12.90 -14.57
CA LEU A 138 -19.29 -12.16 -13.36
C LEU A 138 -19.08 -13.09 -12.15
N GLN A 139 -19.91 -14.12 -11.98
CA GLN A 139 -19.67 -15.14 -10.96
C GLN A 139 -18.32 -15.86 -11.17
N ALA A 140 -17.99 -16.21 -12.42
CA ALA A 140 -16.73 -16.87 -12.76
C ALA A 140 -15.50 -15.97 -12.55
N GLU A 141 -15.65 -14.65 -12.71
CA GLU A 141 -14.64 -13.64 -12.37
C GLU A 141 -14.45 -13.49 -10.85
N GLY A 142 -15.37 -14.02 -10.03
CA GLY A 142 -15.23 -14.13 -8.58
C GLY A 142 -16.04 -13.10 -7.78
N TYR A 143 -16.95 -12.36 -8.43
CA TYR A 143 -17.84 -11.42 -7.73
C TYR A 143 -18.67 -12.13 -6.66
N ALA A 144 -18.91 -11.43 -5.54
CA ALA A 144 -19.71 -11.96 -4.43
C ALA A 144 -21.21 -11.73 -4.63
N GLY A 145 -21.58 -10.79 -5.49
CA GLY A 145 -22.95 -10.46 -5.81
C GLY A 145 -23.08 -9.50 -6.98
N LEU A 146 -24.32 -9.17 -7.30
CA LEU A 146 -24.69 -8.22 -8.34
C LEU A 146 -25.51 -7.10 -7.73
N PHE A 147 -25.18 -5.85 -8.06
CA PHE A 147 -26.04 -4.71 -7.81
C PHE A 147 -26.93 -4.51 -9.03
N LEU A 148 -28.22 -4.81 -8.87
CA LEU A 148 -29.20 -4.85 -9.95
C LEU A 148 -29.93 -3.53 -10.02
N ASP A 149 -29.65 -2.77 -11.06
CA ASP A 149 -30.18 -1.43 -11.28
C ASP A 149 -31.32 -1.43 -12.31
N THR A 150 -32.00 -0.29 -12.45
CA THR A 150 -33.09 -0.03 -13.41
C THR A 150 -34.26 -1.02 -13.30
N LEU A 151 -34.53 -1.51 -12.08
CA LEU A 151 -35.62 -2.45 -11.79
C LEU A 151 -37.01 -1.81 -11.93
N ASP A 152 -37.10 -0.49 -12.03
CA ASP A 152 -38.32 0.30 -12.18
C ASP A 152 -38.46 0.96 -13.57
N SER A 153 -37.47 0.82 -14.47
CA SER A 153 -37.52 1.45 -15.80
C SER A 153 -38.69 0.99 -16.67
N PHE A 154 -39.30 -0.17 -16.37
CA PHE A 154 -40.51 -0.61 -17.06
C PHE A 154 -41.70 0.35 -16.83
N GLN A 155 -41.68 1.18 -15.79
CA GLN A 155 -42.71 2.21 -15.55
C GLN A 155 -42.68 3.34 -16.58
N LEU A 156 -41.57 3.50 -17.32
CA LEU A 156 -41.48 4.45 -18.43
C LEU A 156 -42.27 3.99 -19.66
N LEU A 157 -42.67 2.72 -19.72
CA LEU A 157 -43.45 2.16 -20.82
C LEU A 157 -44.93 2.54 -20.71
N PRO A 158 -45.69 2.49 -21.83
CA PRO A 158 -47.14 2.69 -21.78
C PRO A 158 -47.81 1.75 -20.77
N GLU A 159 -48.79 2.26 -20.02
CA GLU A 159 -49.45 1.56 -18.90
C GLU A 159 -49.89 0.13 -19.25
N GLY A 160 -50.45 -0.09 -20.44
CA GLY A 160 -50.89 -1.41 -20.91
C GLY A 160 -49.78 -2.46 -21.09
N ALA A 161 -48.51 -2.06 -21.12
CA ALA A 161 -47.35 -2.95 -21.21
C ALA A 161 -46.68 -3.22 -19.86
N GLN A 162 -46.94 -2.41 -18.83
CA GLN A 162 -46.16 -2.43 -17.58
C GLN A 162 -46.31 -3.73 -16.80
N GLU A 163 -47.53 -4.28 -16.68
CA GLU A 163 -47.73 -5.51 -15.88
C GLU A 163 -47.01 -6.73 -16.50
N ALA A 164 -47.00 -6.85 -17.83
CA ALA A 164 -46.27 -7.93 -18.49
C ALA A 164 -44.76 -7.85 -18.22
N GLN A 165 -44.21 -6.63 -18.18
CA GLN A 165 -42.81 -6.38 -17.87
C GLN A 165 -42.49 -6.65 -16.40
N ARG A 166 -43.36 -6.22 -15.48
CA ARG A 166 -43.25 -6.49 -14.03
C ARG A 166 -43.23 -7.99 -13.73
N VAL A 167 -44.13 -8.77 -14.32
CA VAL A 167 -44.17 -10.23 -14.21
C VAL A 167 -42.90 -10.86 -14.80
N ALA A 168 -42.46 -10.37 -15.96
CA ALA A 168 -41.23 -10.85 -16.60
C ALA A 168 -39.99 -10.56 -15.74
N LEU A 169 -39.92 -9.39 -15.11
CA LEU A 169 -38.88 -9.01 -14.16
C LEU A 169 -38.84 -9.94 -12.95
N ALA A 170 -39.99 -10.15 -12.28
CA ALA A 170 -40.08 -11.05 -11.13
C ALA A 170 -39.65 -12.48 -11.51
N SER A 171 -40.12 -12.98 -12.66
CA SER A 171 -39.69 -14.27 -13.20
C SER A 171 -38.18 -14.32 -13.46
N PHE A 172 -37.62 -13.28 -14.08
CA PHE A 172 -36.18 -13.17 -14.36
C PHE A 172 -35.34 -13.21 -13.08
N LEU A 173 -35.69 -12.40 -12.09
CA LEU A 173 -34.94 -12.31 -10.84
C LEU A 173 -34.96 -13.63 -10.06
N ARG A 174 -36.10 -14.33 -10.05
CA ARG A 174 -36.22 -15.67 -9.46
C ARG A 174 -35.37 -16.69 -10.22
N GLU A 175 -35.36 -16.64 -11.54
CA GLU A 175 -34.53 -17.50 -12.39
C GLU A 175 -33.03 -17.22 -12.19
N LEU A 176 -32.63 -15.95 -12.14
CA LEU A 176 -31.25 -15.51 -11.90
C LEU A 176 -30.75 -16.05 -10.56
N HIS A 177 -31.52 -15.88 -9.49
CA HIS A 177 -31.18 -16.40 -8.16
C HIS A 177 -31.09 -17.93 -8.15
N SER A 178 -32.02 -18.62 -8.82
CA SER A 178 -32.00 -20.08 -8.91
C SER A 178 -30.80 -20.61 -9.70
N ARG A 179 -30.40 -19.93 -10.78
CA ARG A 179 -29.26 -20.35 -11.60
C ARG A 179 -27.94 -20.00 -10.94
N GLN A 180 -27.85 -18.88 -10.23
CA GLN A 180 -26.64 -18.39 -9.55
C GLN A 180 -26.84 -18.19 -8.05
N PRO A 181 -27.08 -19.26 -7.27
CA PRO A 181 -27.44 -19.17 -5.85
C PRO A 181 -26.32 -18.62 -4.96
N THR A 182 -25.08 -18.56 -5.43
CA THR A 182 -23.95 -18.00 -4.68
C THR A 182 -23.80 -16.49 -4.87
N LEU A 183 -24.44 -15.90 -5.88
CA LEU A 183 -24.44 -14.45 -6.07
C LEU A 183 -25.50 -13.83 -5.17
N LYS A 184 -25.07 -12.94 -4.29
CA LYS A 184 -25.99 -12.08 -3.55
C LYS A 184 -26.61 -11.08 -4.52
N LEU A 185 -27.94 -10.97 -4.54
CA LEU A 185 -28.62 -9.99 -5.37
C LEU A 185 -28.95 -8.77 -4.52
N PHE A 186 -28.30 -7.65 -4.82
CA PHE A 186 -28.50 -6.37 -4.15
C PHE A 186 -29.33 -5.48 -5.08
N PHE A 187 -30.58 -5.23 -4.75
CA PHE A 187 -31.52 -4.54 -5.63
C PHE A 187 -31.40 -3.03 -5.46
N ASN A 188 -31.45 -2.26 -6.55
CA ASN A 188 -31.84 -0.85 -6.48
C ASN A 188 -33.36 -0.75 -6.65
N ARG A 189 -34.07 -0.35 -5.59
CA ARG A 189 -35.55 -0.33 -5.52
C ARG A 189 -36.16 -1.71 -5.82
N GLY A 190 -36.97 -1.81 -6.88
CA GLY A 190 -37.71 -3.03 -7.26
C GLY A 190 -38.93 -3.32 -6.39
N PHE A 191 -39.55 -2.30 -5.80
CA PHE A 191 -40.66 -2.44 -4.85
C PHE A 191 -41.86 -3.20 -5.44
N GLU A 192 -42.10 -3.08 -6.75
CA GLU A 192 -43.22 -3.67 -7.47
C GLU A 192 -43.09 -5.21 -7.64
N VAL A 193 -41.88 -5.75 -7.47
CA VAL A 193 -41.60 -7.19 -7.62
C VAL A 193 -41.16 -7.85 -6.31
N LEU A 194 -40.63 -7.09 -5.35
CA LEU A 194 -40.18 -7.60 -4.05
C LEU A 194 -41.22 -8.44 -3.27
N PRO A 195 -42.53 -8.12 -3.29
CA PRO A 195 -43.54 -8.96 -2.64
C PRO A 195 -43.56 -10.41 -3.13
N GLU A 196 -43.19 -10.66 -4.39
CA GLU A 196 -43.17 -11.99 -5.00
C GLU A 196 -41.81 -12.72 -4.88
N LEU A 197 -40.79 -12.04 -4.35
CA LEU A 197 -39.39 -12.48 -4.38
C LEU A 197 -38.82 -12.72 -2.98
N GLU A 198 -39.56 -13.46 -2.16
CA GLU A 198 -39.12 -13.82 -0.81
C GLU A 198 -37.81 -14.61 -0.84
N GLY A 199 -36.82 -14.17 -0.05
CA GLY A 199 -35.50 -14.79 0.06
C GLY A 199 -34.54 -14.50 -1.11
N VAL A 200 -34.95 -13.74 -2.13
CA VAL A 200 -34.13 -13.47 -3.32
C VAL A 200 -33.17 -12.29 -3.10
N ALA A 201 -33.67 -11.18 -2.57
CA ALA A 201 -32.87 -9.98 -2.35
C ALA A 201 -32.04 -10.10 -1.07
N ALA A 202 -30.72 -9.90 -1.19
CA ALA A 202 -29.79 -9.86 -0.07
C ALA A 202 -29.78 -8.50 0.65
N ALA A 203 -30.11 -7.43 -0.07
CA ALA A 203 -30.36 -6.07 0.43
C ALA A 203 -31.13 -5.28 -0.63
N VAL A 204 -31.69 -4.14 -0.25
CA VAL A 204 -32.37 -3.19 -1.14
C VAL A 204 -31.79 -1.80 -0.92
N ALA A 205 -31.29 -1.18 -1.99
CA ALA A 205 -30.89 0.22 -2.04
C ALA A 205 -32.05 1.08 -2.54
N PHE A 206 -31.97 2.37 -2.26
CA PHE A 206 -32.83 3.39 -2.87
C PHE A 206 -32.09 4.73 -2.97
N GLU A 207 -32.49 5.51 -3.96
CA GLU A 207 -31.98 6.85 -4.25
C GLU A 207 -33.18 7.81 -4.34
N SER A 208 -33.37 8.76 -3.43
CA SER A 208 -32.62 9.09 -2.20
C SER A 208 -33.61 9.48 -1.09
N LEU A 209 -33.19 9.58 0.18
CA LEU A 209 -34.12 9.94 1.27
C LEU A 209 -34.12 11.44 1.62
N TYR A 210 -32.97 12.08 1.74
CA TYR A 210 -32.88 13.48 2.20
C TYR A 210 -32.19 14.40 1.19
N ALA A 211 -31.05 13.95 0.64
CA ALA A 211 -30.27 14.67 -0.34
C ALA A 211 -30.22 13.84 -1.63
N GLY A 212 -30.85 14.35 -2.68
CA GLY A 212 -30.94 13.67 -3.97
C GLY A 212 -30.22 14.42 -5.08
N TRP A 213 -30.12 13.75 -6.23
CA TRP A 213 -29.63 14.31 -7.48
C TRP A 213 -30.77 14.39 -8.49
N ASP A 214 -30.91 15.53 -9.16
CA ASP A 214 -31.78 15.67 -10.32
C ASP A 214 -30.95 15.51 -11.60
N PRO A 215 -31.06 14.38 -12.31
CA PRO A 215 -30.27 14.14 -13.52
C PRO A 215 -30.66 15.05 -14.69
N ALA A 216 -31.91 15.56 -14.75
CA ALA A 216 -32.36 16.41 -15.84
C ALA A 216 -31.74 17.82 -15.73
N SER A 217 -31.73 18.39 -14.53
CA SER A 217 -31.12 19.71 -14.28
C SER A 217 -29.65 19.66 -13.88
N LYS A 218 -29.11 18.46 -13.61
CA LYS A 218 -27.77 18.20 -13.07
C LYS A 218 -27.49 18.99 -11.80
N ARG A 219 -28.40 18.89 -10.82
CA ARG A 219 -28.33 19.64 -9.56
C ARG A 219 -28.61 18.76 -8.35
N TYR A 220 -27.87 19.02 -7.28
CA TYR A 220 -28.20 18.53 -5.95
C TYR A 220 -29.46 19.21 -5.45
N ARG A 221 -30.39 18.45 -4.87
CA ARG A 221 -31.63 18.96 -4.30
C ARG A 221 -32.05 18.21 -3.04
N PRO A 222 -32.72 18.87 -2.09
CA PRO A 222 -33.46 18.14 -1.05
C PRO A 222 -34.53 17.26 -1.70
N VAL A 223 -34.71 16.04 -1.18
CA VAL A 223 -35.80 15.16 -1.61
C VAL A 223 -37.14 15.77 -1.12
N PRO A 224 -38.18 15.87 -1.96
CA PRO A 224 -39.49 16.36 -1.54
C PRO A 224 -40.10 15.51 -0.41
N GLU A 225 -40.89 16.13 0.47
CA GLU A 225 -41.54 15.41 1.58
C GLU A 225 -42.53 14.36 1.08
N THR A 226 -43.24 14.63 -0.03
CA THR A 226 -44.15 13.67 -0.67
C THR A 226 -43.43 12.40 -1.10
N ASP A 227 -42.26 12.57 -1.71
CA ASP A 227 -41.45 11.47 -2.25
C ASP A 227 -40.86 10.65 -1.11
N ARG A 228 -40.45 11.31 -0.02
CA ARG A 228 -40.04 10.65 1.23
C ARG A 228 -41.15 9.80 1.82
N GLN A 229 -42.36 10.35 1.95
CA GLN A 229 -43.48 9.63 2.56
C GLN A 229 -43.89 8.41 1.73
N TRP A 230 -43.91 8.55 0.41
CA TRP A 230 -44.12 7.43 -0.50
C TRP A 230 -43.04 6.35 -0.32
N LEU A 231 -41.76 6.75 -0.40
CA LEU A 231 -40.64 5.83 -0.26
C LEU A 231 -40.63 5.11 1.09
N LEU A 232 -40.89 5.82 2.20
CA LEU A 232 -40.99 5.20 3.53
C LEU A 232 -42.15 4.19 3.61
N GLY A 233 -43.24 4.42 2.88
CA GLY A 233 -44.33 3.47 2.71
C GLY A 233 -43.87 2.17 2.04
N GLU A 234 -43.13 2.28 0.93
CA GLU A 234 -42.58 1.11 0.21
C GLU A 234 -41.49 0.36 1.00
N LEU A 235 -40.73 1.08 1.83
CA LEU A 235 -39.65 0.50 2.64
C LEU A 235 -40.16 -0.24 3.89
N GLN A 236 -41.31 0.12 4.43
CA GLN A 236 -41.92 -0.56 5.60
C GLN A 236 -42.06 -2.08 5.43
N PRO A 237 -42.68 -2.62 4.36
CA PRO A 237 -42.81 -4.07 4.18
C PRO A 237 -41.45 -4.76 3.98
N VAL A 238 -40.48 -4.09 3.34
CA VAL A 238 -39.12 -4.62 3.16
C VAL A 238 -38.39 -4.72 4.50
N ARG A 239 -38.50 -3.68 5.34
CA ARG A 239 -37.97 -3.65 6.71
C ARG A 239 -38.60 -4.72 7.59
N ALA A 240 -39.91 -4.94 7.48
CA ALA A 240 -40.62 -5.97 8.25
C ALA A 240 -40.14 -7.40 7.95
N LYS A 241 -39.60 -7.64 6.73
CA LYS A 241 -38.97 -8.90 6.33
C LYS A 241 -37.51 -9.04 6.80
N GLY A 242 -36.95 -8.03 7.48
CA GLY A 242 -35.56 -8.03 7.94
C GLY A 242 -34.53 -7.87 6.82
N ILE A 243 -34.94 -7.42 5.63
CA ILE A 243 -34.02 -7.17 4.51
C ILE A 243 -33.24 -5.88 4.79
N PRO A 244 -31.89 -5.89 4.71
CA PRO A 244 -31.08 -4.69 4.90
C PRO A 244 -31.43 -3.61 3.87
N LEU A 245 -31.53 -2.36 4.35
CA LEU A 245 -31.87 -1.20 3.53
C LEU A 245 -30.68 -0.26 3.42
N VAL A 246 -30.26 0.04 2.19
CA VAL A 246 -29.16 0.96 1.88
C VAL A 246 -29.72 2.29 1.36
N ALA A 247 -29.39 3.38 2.04
CA ALA A 247 -29.77 4.72 1.61
C ALA A 247 -28.62 5.36 0.83
N ILE A 248 -28.83 5.62 -0.46
CA ILE A 248 -27.88 6.31 -1.34
C ILE A 248 -28.34 7.76 -1.50
N ASP A 249 -27.61 8.67 -0.87
CA ASP A 249 -27.88 10.11 -0.89
C ASP A 249 -26.70 10.87 -1.53
N TYR A 250 -27.00 12.01 -2.15
CA TYR A 250 -26.03 12.76 -2.96
C TYR A 250 -25.77 14.14 -2.38
N LEU A 251 -24.50 14.40 -2.06
CA LEU A 251 -23.99 15.71 -1.66
C LEU A 251 -22.68 16.01 -2.39
N PRO A 252 -22.43 17.28 -2.74
CA PRO A 252 -21.19 17.65 -3.40
C PRO A 252 -19.99 17.54 -2.43
N PRO A 253 -18.76 17.35 -2.95
CA PRO A 253 -17.57 17.08 -2.14
C PRO A 253 -17.29 18.09 -1.03
N GLU A 254 -17.55 19.38 -1.26
CA GLU A 254 -17.32 20.46 -0.30
C GLU A 254 -18.27 20.43 0.91
N ARG A 255 -19.36 19.66 0.86
CA ARG A 255 -20.34 19.50 1.94
C ARG A 255 -20.11 18.23 2.76
N ARG A 256 -18.83 17.85 2.95
CA ARG A 256 -18.45 16.59 3.62
C ARG A 256 -18.88 16.48 5.09
N GLU A 257 -18.87 17.59 5.84
CA GLU A 257 -19.40 17.59 7.23
C GLU A 257 -20.91 17.34 7.29
N GLU A 258 -21.65 17.90 6.33
CA GLU A 258 -23.09 17.64 6.20
C GLU A 258 -23.35 16.19 5.82
N ALA A 259 -22.50 15.60 4.96
CA ALA A 259 -22.55 14.18 4.65
C ALA A 259 -22.31 13.28 5.87
N ARG A 260 -21.40 13.64 6.80
CA ARG A 260 -21.23 12.92 8.08
C ARG A 260 -22.49 12.98 8.95
N THR A 261 -23.09 14.17 9.02
CA THR A 261 -24.33 14.39 9.79
C THR A 261 -25.48 13.58 9.21
N LEU A 262 -25.61 13.56 7.89
CA LEU A 262 -26.60 12.78 7.17
C LEU A 262 -26.38 11.27 7.31
N ALA A 263 -25.13 10.78 7.20
CA ALA A 263 -24.79 9.38 7.43
C ALA A 263 -25.21 8.94 8.85
N LYS A 264 -24.92 9.76 9.86
CA LYS A 264 -25.36 9.51 11.23
C LYS A 264 -26.88 9.41 11.33
N ARG A 265 -27.60 10.38 10.76
CA ARG A 265 -29.07 10.40 10.78
C ARG A 265 -29.66 9.13 10.14
N LEU A 266 -29.21 8.77 8.96
CA LEU A 266 -29.68 7.58 8.25
C LEU A 266 -29.42 6.30 9.04
N ARG A 267 -28.24 6.19 9.67
CA ARG A 267 -27.93 5.07 10.58
C ARG A 267 -28.89 5.02 11.77
N ASP A 268 -29.15 6.15 12.42
CA ASP A 268 -30.06 6.25 13.57
C ASP A 268 -31.51 5.87 13.17
N GLU A 269 -31.88 6.06 11.90
CA GLU A 269 -33.17 5.66 11.32
C GLU A 269 -33.22 4.19 10.84
N GLY A 270 -32.12 3.44 11.03
CA GLY A 270 -31.99 2.02 10.73
C GLY A 270 -31.53 1.68 9.31
N PHE A 271 -30.97 2.64 8.58
CA PHE A 271 -30.42 2.43 7.23
C PHE A 271 -28.90 2.23 7.26
N ILE A 272 -28.38 1.59 6.22
CA ILE A 272 -26.94 1.59 5.92
C ILE A 272 -26.70 2.77 4.96
N PRO A 273 -26.03 3.85 5.41
CA PRO A 273 -25.86 5.03 4.56
C PRO A 273 -24.74 4.81 3.54
N PHE A 274 -24.90 5.43 2.38
CA PHE A 274 -23.82 5.85 1.51
C PHE A 274 -24.12 7.26 1.00
N ILE A 275 -23.23 8.21 1.27
CA ILE A 275 -23.34 9.57 0.77
C ILE A 275 -22.14 9.89 -0.11
N GLY A 276 -22.41 10.18 -1.38
CA GLY A 276 -21.39 10.41 -2.39
C GLY A 276 -21.79 11.40 -3.48
N THR A 277 -21.05 11.40 -4.58
CA THR A 277 -21.35 12.14 -5.81
C THR A 277 -22.18 11.28 -6.76
N PRO A 278 -23.03 11.88 -7.61
CA PRO A 278 -23.87 11.12 -8.55
C PRO A 278 -23.08 10.34 -9.60
N GLU A 279 -21.84 10.75 -9.88
CA GLU A 279 -20.95 10.03 -10.79
C GLU A 279 -20.26 8.81 -10.14
N LEU A 280 -20.33 8.67 -8.81
CA LEU A 280 -19.74 7.55 -8.05
C LEU A 280 -18.24 7.36 -8.33
N ASP A 281 -17.51 8.47 -8.45
CA ASP A 281 -16.09 8.58 -8.80
C ASP A 281 -15.25 9.18 -7.66
N SER A 282 -15.79 9.14 -6.44
CA SER A 282 -15.18 9.69 -5.23
C SER A 282 -15.43 8.80 -4.02
N MET A 283 -14.61 8.94 -2.97
CA MET A 283 -14.82 8.18 -1.74
C MET A 283 -15.88 8.86 -0.85
N GLY A 284 -17.09 8.30 -0.93
CA GLY A 284 -18.23 8.68 -0.09
C GLY A 284 -18.09 8.33 1.39
N ILE A 285 -19.18 8.56 2.13
CA ILE A 285 -19.28 8.28 3.57
C ILE A 285 -20.34 7.21 3.80
N SER A 286 -19.97 6.16 4.53
CA SER A 286 -20.88 5.15 5.06
C SER A 286 -20.78 5.11 6.59
N ASN A 287 -21.14 3.99 7.22
CA ASN A 287 -20.81 3.73 8.63
C ASN A 287 -19.29 3.60 8.89
N VAL A 288 -18.52 3.63 7.81
CA VAL A 288 -17.06 3.75 7.77
C VAL A 288 -16.73 4.94 6.87
N GLU A 289 -15.76 5.76 7.29
CA GLU A 289 -15.20 6.85 6.50
C GLU A 289 -13.71 6.66 6.31
N ILE A 290 -13.27 6.57 5.06
CA ILE A 290 -11.84 6.52 4.70
C ILE A 290 -11.12 7.72 5.28
N GLN A 291 -9.96 7.46 5.87
CA GLN A 291 -8.99 8.49 6.24
C GLN A 291 -7.88 8.46 5.18
N PRO A 292 -7.84 9.46 4.27
CA PRO A 292 -6.95 9.43 3.13
C PRO A 292 -5.48 9.28 3.54
N ARG A 293 -4.78 8.37 2.87
CA ARG A 293 -3.33 8.17 3.00
C ARG A 293 -2.56 8.45 1.73
N ARG A 294 -3.23 8.73 0.63
CA ARG A 294 -2.60 8.99 -0.66
C ARG A 294 -2.21 10.45 -0.78
N ILE A 295 -0.99 10.69 -1.23
CA ILE A 295 -0.51 12.00 -1.67
C ILE A 295 -0.21 11.90 -3.16
N ALA A 296 -0.83 12.77 -3.94
CA ALA A 296 -0.51 12.89 -5.36
C ALA A 296 0.74 13.78 -5.51
N MET A 297 1.85 13.18 -5.92
CA MET A 297 3.08 13.90 -6.24
C MET A 297 3.13 14.14 -7.75
N ILE A 298 2.88 15.39 -8.14
CA ILE A 298 2.89 15.81 -9.54
C ILE A 298 4.31 16.16 -9.95
N TYR A 299 4.78 15.50 -11.00
CA TYR A 299 6.09 15.74 -11.59
C TYR A 299 6.00 15.98 -13.10
N ASP A 300 7.04 16.59 -13.66
CA ASP A 300 7.14 16.87 -15.08
C ASP A 300 8.13 15.91 -15.76
N PRO A 301 7.68 15.03 -16.66
CA PRO A 301 8.56 14.13 -17.41
C PRO A 301 9.59 14.83 -18.30
N ARG A 302 9.44 16.14 -18.56
CA ARG A 302 10.42 16.94 -19.32
C ARG A 302 11.70 17.23 -18.53
N GLU A 303 11.64 17.16 -17.20
CA GLU A 303 12.78 17.47 -16.33
C GLU A 303 13.74 16.30 -16.24
N ASP A 304 13.23 15.14 -15.83
CA ASP A 304 13.99 13.90 -15.69
C ASP A 304 13.02 12.72 -15.50
N GLU A 305 13.56 11.50 -15.51
CA GLU A 305 12.85 10.31 -15.06
C GLU A 305 12.44 10.43 -13.59
N LEU A 306 11.36 9.73 -13.22
CA LEU A 306 10.86 9.72 -11.84
C LEU A 306 11.94 9.39 -10.81
N THR A 307 12.88 8.51 -11.15
CA THR A 307 13.98 8.05 -10.28
C THR A 307 14.95 9.15 -9.87
N SER A 308 15.01 10.24 -10.64
CA SER A 308 15.87 11.40 -10.38
C SER A 308 15.07 12.60 -9.88
N ASN A 309 13.73 12.60 -10.03
CA ASN A 309 12.88 13.71 -9.63
C ASN A 309 12.95 13.98 -8.12
N ALA A 310 13.15 15.25 -7.73
CA ALA A 310 13.31 15.64 -6.33
C ALA A 310 12.10 15.32 -5.44
N GLY A 311 10.88 15.37 -5.99
CA GLY A 311 9.68 14.95 -5.26
C GLY A 311 9.72 13.46 -4.88
N HIS A 312 10.28 12.62 -5.75
CA HIS A 312 10.52 11.20 -5.45
C HIS A 312 11.68 11.02 -4.48
N THR A 313 12.85 11.55 -4.80
CA THR A 313 14.11 11.27 -4.09
C THR A 313 14.23 11.96 -2.73
N MET A 314 13.57 13.11 -2.53
CA MET A 314 13.70 13.90 -1.29
C MET A 314 12.43 13.96 -0.43
N LEU A 315 11.22 13.86 -0.99
CA LEU A 315 9.97 13.84 -0.19
C LEU A 315 9.40 12.45 0.03
N GLY A 316 9.60 11.51 -0.89
CA GLY A 316 9.00 10.18 -0.82
C GLY A 316 9.22 9.49 0.53
N GLY A 317 10.48 9.38 0.97
CA GLY A 317 10.83 8.76 2.25
C GLY A 317 10.29 9.50 3.49
N LEU A 318 10.09 10.82 3.39
CA LEU A 318 9.53 11.63 4.48
C LEU A 318 8.02 11.43 4.60
N LEU A 319 7.32 11.36 3.47
CA LEU A 319 5.88 11.08 3.40
C LEU A 319 5.56 9.66 3.87
N GLU A 320 6.38 8.68 3.49
CA GLU A 320 6.30 7.31 4.00
C GLU A 320 6.39 7.28 5.53
N TYR A 321 7.33 8.01 6.14
CA TYR A 321 7.43 8.12 7.60
C TYR A 321 6.21 8.77 8.25
N LEU A 322 5.61 9.77 7.60
CA LEU A 322 4.35 10.37 8.04
C LEU A 322 3.14 9.41 7.88
N GLY A 323 3.38 8.22 7.33
CA GLY A 323 2.38 7.18 7.15
C GLY A 323 1.62 7.33 5.84
N TYR A 324 2.08 8.13 4.87
CA TYR A 324 1.39 8.34 3.59
C TYR A 324 2.00 7.48 2.49
N ARG A 325 1.14 7.04 1.58
CA ARG A 325 1.52 6.48 0.28
C ARG A 325 1.63 7.62 -0.72
N VAL A 326 2.64 7.56 -1.59
CA VAL A 326 2.82 8.53 -2.66
C VAL A 326 2.43 7.90 -3.99
N ASP A 327 1.48 8.54 -4.68
CA ASP A 327 1.15 8.24 -6.07
C ASP A 327 1.83 9.30 -6.94
N TYR A 328 2.79 8.88 -7.77
CA TYR A 328 3.54 9.77 -8.64
C TYR A 328 2.80 9.93 -9.97
N LEU A 329 2.32 11.13 -10.25
CA LEU A 329 1.50 11.43 -11.42
C LEU A 329 2.25 12.37 -12.35
N ALA A 330 2.46 11.91 -13.59
CA ALA A 330 3.00 12.76 -14.64
C ALA A 330 1.99 13.85 -15.01
N VAL A 331 2.45 15.09 -15.16
CA VAL A 331 1.58 16.25 -15.42
C VAL A 331 0.80 16.16 -16.75
N ASP A 332 1.25 15.34 -17.69
CA ASP A 332 0.60 15.10 -18.98
C ASP A 332 -0.51 14.02 -18.92
N SER A 333 -0.53 13.22 -17.85
CA SER A 333 -1.33 12.00 -17.72
C SER A 333 -2.12 11.98 -16.40
N LEU A 334 -2.68 13.14 -16.03
CA LEU A 334 -3.43 13.29 -14.78
C LEU A 334 -4.81 12.59 -14.83
N PRO A 335 -5.23 11.88 -13.76
CA PRO A 335 -6.52 11.21 -13.68
C PRO A 335 -7.69 12.22 -13.60
N GLU A 336 -8.83 11.84 -14.19
CA GLU A 336 -10.02 12.68 -14.25
C GLU A 336 -11.00 12.43 -13.08
N HIS A 337 -10.98 11.26 -12.45
CA HIS A 337 -11.80 10.95 -11.27
C HIS A 337 -11.54 11.92 -10.11
N ARG A 338 -12.49 12.01 -9.17
CA ARG A 338 -12.41 12.94 -8.05
C ARG A 338 -11.46 12.43 -6.96
N PHE A 339 -10.74 13.35 -6.36
CA PHE A 339 -9.76 13.09 -5.30
C PHE A 339 -10.38 13.22 -3.91
N SER A 340 -11.55 13.86 -3.79
CA SER A 340 -12.27 14.03 -2.53
C SER A 340 -12.47 12.70 -1.80
N GLY A 341 -11.96 12.63 -0.56
CA GLY A 341 -12.04 11.43 0.29
C GLY A 341 -11.05 10.31 -0.08
N LEU A 342 -10.30 10.43 -1.18
CA LEU A 342 -9.29 9.45 -1.61
C LEU A 342 -7.86 9.95 -1.36
N TYR A 343 -7.59 11.22 -1.70
CA TYR A 343 -6.29 11.85 -1.52
C TYR A 343 -6.31 12.79 -0.32
N ALA A 344 -5.26 12.72 0.51
CA ALA A 344 -5.04 13.66 1.62
C ALA A 344 -4.51 15.01 1.12
N GLY A 345 -3.91 15.04 -0.08
CA GLY A 345 -3.41 16.25 -0.67
C GLY A 345 -2.61 16.02 -1.95
N ILE A 346 -2.25 17.13 -2.59
CA ILE A 346 -1.49 17.20 -3.83
C ILE A 346 -0.22 18.01 -3.56
N ILE A 347 0.92 17.52 -4.02
CA ILE A 347 2.19 18.25 -4.02
C ILE A 347 2.67 18.36 -5.46
N THR A 348 3.00 19.56 -5.92
CA THR A 348 3.67 19.75 -7.21
C THR A 348 5.13 20.11 -6.98
N TRP A 349 6.05 19.38 -7.59
CA TRP A 349 7.47 19.72 -7.62
C TRP A 349 7.97 19.63 -9.07
N MET A 350 7.93 20.76 -9.78
CA MET A 350 8.27 20.85 -11.20
C MET A 350 9.16 22.07 -11.46
N ALA A 351 10.47 21.88 -11.52
CA ALA A 351 11.44 22.95 -11.71
C ALA A 351 11.38 23.61 -13.11
N SER A 352 10.79 22.96 -14.10
CA SER A 352 10.62 23.43 -15.49
C SER A 352 9.54 24.52 -15.64
N GLY A 353 8.80 24.83 -14.57
CA GLY A 353 7.76 25.85 -14.56
C GLY A 353 6.41 25.32 -15.05
N THR A 354 5.77 26.05 -15.96
CA THR A 354 4.43 25.68 -16.44
C THR A 354 4.48 24.48 -17.39
N PRO A 355 3.56 23.51 -17.27
CA PRO A 355 3.50 22.36 -18.17
C PRO A 355 3.07 22.78 -19.58
N GLN A 356 3.35 21.92 -20.58
CA GLN A 356 3.03 22.19 -21.99
C GLN A 356 1.53 22.49 -22.21
N ASP A 357 0.64 21.67 -21.66
CA ASP A 357 -0.81 21.94 -21.65
C ASP A 357 -1.23 22.61 -20.33
N SER A 358 -0.75 23.84 -20.14
CA SER A 358 -1.06 24.64 -18.94
C SER A 358 -2.56 24.88 -18.76
N ALA A 359 -3.34 24.94 -19.85
CA ALA A 359 -4.78 25.14 -19.77
C ALA A 359 -5.49 23.91 -19.18
N ARG A 360 -5.15 22.69 -19.62
CA ARG A 360 -5.67 21.46 -19.02
C ARG A 360 -5.23 21.33 -17.56
N PHE A 361 -3.96 21.58 -17.28
CA PHE A 361 -3.43 21.52 -15.92
C PHE A 361 -4.11 22.50 -14.96
N ASN A 362 -4.31 23.76 -15.37
CA ASN A 362 -5.00 24.76 -14.55
C ASN A 362 -6.48 24.41 -14.33
N ARG A 363 -7.16 23.82 -15.33
CA ARG A 363 -8.53 23.29 -15.14
C ARG A 363 -8.54 22.15 -14.13
N TRP A 364 -7.56 21.24 -14.21
CA TRP A 364 -7.42 20.14 -13.28
C TRP A 364 -7.20 20.64 -11.84
N LEU A 365 -6.27 21.59 -11.63
CA LEU A 365 -6.07 22.21 -10.31
C LEU A 365 -7.35 22.87 -9.78
N ASN A 366 -8.09 23.58 -10.61
CA ASN A 366 -9.37 24.18 -10.20
C ASN A 366 -10.39 23.14 -9.75
N LYS A 367 -10.54 22.01 -10.46
CA LYS A 367 -11.42 20.91 -10.04
C LYS A 367 -11.02 20.38 -8.66
N ARG A 368 -9.72 20.17 -8.41
CA ARG A 368 -9.23 19.69 -7.10
C ARG A 368 -9.45 20.70 -5.97
N LEU A 369 -9.34 22.00 -6.27
CA LEU A 369 -9.69 23.07 -5.32
C LEU A 369 -11.19 23.16 -5.04
N ASP A 370 -12.04 22.91 -6.04
CA ASP A 370 -13.50 22.81 -5.87
C ASP A 370 -13.85 21.65 -4.93
N GLU A 371 -13.12 20.53 -5.05
CA GLU A 371 -13.23 19.35 -4.18
C GLU A 371 -12.66 19.53 -2.76
N LYS A 372 -12.07 20.70 -2.45
CA LYS A 372 -11.39 20.99 -1.17
C LYS A 372 -10.20 20.07 -0.87
N VAL A 373 -9.52 19.55 -1.89
CA VAL A 373 -8.28 18.77 -1.72
C VAL A 373 -7.12 19.74 -1.47
N PRO A 374 -6.39 19.63 -0.35
CA PRO A 374 -5.26 20.50 -0.05
C PRO A 374 -4.15 20.40 -1.11
N LEU A 375 -3.58 21.54 -1.50
CA LEU A 375 -2.60 21.66 -2.56
C LEU A 375 -1.33 22.36 -2.06
N VAL A 376 -0.16 21.81 -2.41
CA VAL A 376 1.14 22.40 -2.12
C VAL A 376 1.94 22.63 -3.39
N PHE A 377 2.38 23.88 -3.58
CA PHE A 377 3.40 24.23 -4.57
C PHE A 377 4.78 24.20 -3.91
N PHE A 378 5.62 23.23 -4.30
CA PHE A 378 6.89 22.98 -3.65
C PHE A 378 8.07 23.22 -4.58
N ALA A 379 9.05 23.97 -4.11
CA ALA A 379 10.25 24.45 -4.80
C ALA A 379 10.01 25.36 -6.02
N SER A 380 8.87 25.27 -6.70
CA SER A 380 8.51 26.07 -7.88
C SER A 380 7.02 26.38 -7.93
N LEU A 381 6.67 27.37 -8.76
CA LEU A 381 5.28 27.73 -9.05
C LEU A 381 4.89 27.13 -10.42
N PRO A 382 3.92 26.19 -10.48
CA PRO A 382 3.63 25.45 -11.71
C PRO A 382 2.61 26.17 -12.63
N THR A 383 2.22 27.40 -12.30
CA THR A 383 1.19 28.17 -13.01
C THR A 383 1.45 29.66 -12.97
N GLU A 384 1.15 30.34 -14.08
CA GLU A 384 1.15 31.81 -14.20
C GLU A 384 -0.28 32.36 -14.39
N ASP A 385 -1.31 31.50 -14.28
CA ASP A 385 -2.69 31.90 -14.48
C ASP A 385 -3.16 32.86 -13.38
N LYS A 386 -3.39 34.12 -13.77
CA LYS A 386 -3.76 35.18 -12.82
C LYS A 386 -5.08 34.94 -12.12
N VAL A 387 -6.02 34.23 -12.75
CA VAL A 387 -7.33 33.94 -12.15
C VAL A 387 -7.16 32.89 -11.06
N LEU A 388 -6.42 31.82 -11.35
CA LEU A 388 -6.08 30.79 -10.38
C LEU A 388 -5.24 31.35 -9.23
N LEU A 389 -4.19 32.12 -9.51
CA LEU A 389 -3.37 32.75 -8.45
C LEU A 389 -4.20 33.67 -7.56
N LYS A 390 -5.09 34.50 -8.14
CA LYS A 390 -6.00 35.34 -7.37
C LYS A 390 -6.97 34.51 -6.52
N ARG A 391 -7.49 33.39 -7.05
CA ARG A 391 -8.32 32.43 -6.30
C ARG A 391 -7.57 31.85 -5.09
N LEU A 392 -6.25 31.66 -5.21
CA LEU A 392 -5.38 31.21 -4.12
C LEU A 392 -4.97 32.34 -3.16
N GLY A 393 -5.43 33.57 -3.37
CA GLY A 393 -5.03 34.72 -2.56
C GLY A 393 -3.59 35.17 -2.83
N LEU A 394 -3.07 34.91 -4.03
CA LEU A 394 -1.70 35.23 -4.43
C LEU A 394 -1.69 36.26 -5.55
N ASN A 395 -0.62 37.04 -5.60
CA ASN A 395 -0.33 37.93 -6.72
C ASN A 395 1.10 37.68 -7.21
N LEU A 396 1.23 37.31 -8.49
CA LEU A 396 2.51 37.20 -9.17
C LEU A 396 2.80 38.51 -9.88
N SER A 397 3.86 39.19 -9.45
CA SER A 397 4.38 40.40 -10.09
C SER A 397 5.60 40.10 -10.96
N THR A 398 6.03 41.07 -11.76
CA THR A 398 7.28 40.95 -12.52
C THR A 398 8.47 40.91 -11.56
N ALA A 399 9.37 39.94 -11.76
CA ALA A 399 10.59 39.84 -10.97
C ALA A 399 11.39 41.14 -11.05
N SER A 400 11.62 41.76 -9.89
CA SER A 400 12.64 42.80 -9.78
C SER A 400 13.99 42.10 -9.77
N GLY A 401 14.96 42.61 -10.53
CA GLY A 401 16.31 42.03 -10.57
C GLY A 401 16.97 41.93 -9.20
N THR A 402 18.21 41.44 -9.15
CA THR A 402 18.94 41.24 -7.88
C THR A 402 18.90 42.48 -7.00
N GLN A 403 18.33 42.34 -5.81
CA GLN A 403 18.17 43.42 -4.84
C GLN A 403 18.53 42.96 -3.43
N ALA A 404 18.78 43.92 -2.55
CA ALA A 404 18.89 43.67 -1.13
C ALA A 404 17.49 43.36 -0.57
N LEU A 405 17.42 42.34 0.27
CA LEU A 405 16.19 41.89 0.91
C LEU A 405 16.39 41.88 2.43
N THR A 406 15.35 42.27 3.15
CA THR A 406 15.28 42.16 4.61
C THR A 406 14.19 41.16 4.97
N ILE A 407 14.51 40.22 5.87
CA ILE A 407 13.50 39.31 6.45
C ILE A 407 12.65 40.13 7.43
N THR A 408 11.38 40.33 7.11
CA THR A 408 10.43 41.09 7.94
C THR A 408 9.52 40.18 8.76
N HIS A 409 9.35 38.92 8.36
CA HIS A 409 8.69 37.90 9.15
C HIS A 409 9.27 36.52 8.87
N GLN A 410 9.37 35.68 9.90
CA GLN A 410 9.77 34.28 9.79
C GLN A 410 9.05 33.46 10.86
N ASP A 411 8.34 32.41 10.45
CA ASP A 411 7.82 31.37 11.32
C ASP A 411 8.87 30.26 11.50
N LYS A 412 9.56 30.28 12.63
CA LYS A 412 10.62 29.31 12.94
C LYS A 412 10.11 27.88 13.12
N ALA A 413 8.80 27.66 13.31
CA ALA A 413 8.25 26.32 13.37
C ALA A 413 8.22 25.64 11.99
N LEU A 414 8.21 26.43 10.91
CA LEU A 414 8.10 25.94 9.54
C LEU A 414 9.41 26.12 8.75
N ILE A 415 10.18 27.18 9.01
CA ILE A 415 11.35 27.50 8.19
C ILE A 415 12.51 28.12 8.99
N GLY A 416 13.73 27.72 8.65
CA GLY A 416 14.98 28.29 9.13
C GLY A 416 15.47 27.80 10.48
N ALA A 417 14.81 26.80 11.07
CA ALA A 417 15.19 26.17 12.33
C ALA A 417 15.34 24.64 12.24
N PHE A 418 15.42 24.10 11.01
CA PHE A 418 15.59 22.66 10.76
C PHE A 418 17.06 22.29 10.48
N GLU A 419 17.50 22.17 9.23
CA GLU A 419 18.91 21.83 8.90
C GLU A 419 19.76 23.04 8.49
N ALA A 420 19.13 24.08 7.96
CA ALA A 420 19.80 25.32 7.53
C ALA A 420 18.97 26.57 7.90
N PRO A 421 19.62 27.71 8.22
CA PRO A 421 18.93 28.96 8.49
C PRO A 421 18.46 29.64 7.20
N VAL A 422 17.46 30.52 7.31
CA VAL A 422 17.06 31.40 6.20
C VAL A 422 18.14 32.45 5.97
N GLN A 423 18.52 32.67 4.70
CA GLN A 423 19.37 33.76 4.26
C GLN A 423 18.64 34.63 3.23
N PRO A 424 18.69 35.98 3.31
CA PRO A 424 18.06 36.84 2.30
C PRO A 424 18.69 36.62 0.91
N ARG A 425 17.91 36.16 -0.07
CA ARG A 425 18.34 35.83 -1.44
C ARG A 425 17.33 36.34 -2.46
N SER A 426 17.79 37.18 -3.37
CA SER A 426 16.97 37.72 -4.46
C SER A 426 17.17 37.00 -5.78
N ARG A 427 18.25 36.22 -5.94
CA ARG A 427 18.46 35.36 -7.11
C ARG A 427 17.43 34.23 -7.08
N ASP A 428 16.79 34.00 -8.22
CA ASP A 428 15.76 32.97 -8.44
C ASP A 428 14.50 33.12 -7.56
N LEU A 429 14.34 34.27 -6.88
CA LEU A 429 13.16 34.57 -6.08
C LEU A 429 11.96 34.90 -6.98
N SER A 430 10.91 34.09 -6.90
CA SER A 430 9.61 34.42 -7.51
C SER A 430 8.98 35.63 -6.83
N ALA A 431 8.49 36.59 -7.62
CA ALA A 431 7.90 37.83 -7.11
C ALA A 431 6.42 37.66 -6.69
N ILE A 432 6.19 36.68 -5.80
CA ILE A 432 4.90 36.33 -5.21
C ILE A 432 4.65 37.15 -3.95
N SER A 433 3.47 37.75 -3.87
CA SER A 433 2.92 38.35 -2.65
C SER A 433 1.55 37.75 -2.31
N VAL A 434 1.13 37.92 -1.06
CA VAL A 434 -0.17 37.47 -0.55
C VAL A 434 -1.16 38.63 -0.63
N LEU A 435 -2.38 38.36 -1.11
CA LEU A 435 -3.52 39.29 -1.13
C LEU A 435 -4.21 39.36 0.25
N PRO A 436 -5.00 40.41 0.54
CA PRO A 436 -5.85 40.42 1.74
C PRO A 436 -6.71 39.15 1.82
N GLU A 437 -6.84 38.56 3.01
CA GLU A 437 -7.54 37.28 3.25
C GLU A 437 -6.91 36.04 2.55
N GLY A 438 -5.73 36.20 1.95
CA GLY A 438 -4.93 35.12 1.39
C GLY A 438 -4.20 34.28 2.46
N PRO A 439 -3.35 33.33 2.03
CA PRO A 439 -2.61 32.45 2.94
C PRO A 439 -1.68 33.23 3.88
N LYS A 440 -1.50 32.74 5.11
CA LYS A 440 -0.57 33.31 6.07
C LYS A 440 0.87 33.04 5.63
N ALA A 441 1.65 34.10 5.42
CA ALA A 441 3.06 33.97 5.09
C ALA A 441 3.86 33.41 6.28
N ALA A 442 4.63 32.36 6.05
CA ALA A 442 5.63 31.84 6.98
C ALA A 442 7.00 32.51 6.79
N LEU A 443 7.24 33.12 5.63
CA LEU A 443 8.41 33.95 5.37
C LEU A 443 7.97 35.20 4.60
N LEU A 444 8.27 36.39 5.15
CA LEU A 444 8.12 37.67 4.44
C LEU A 444 9.47 38.34 4.26
N LEU A 445 9.69 38.83 3.06
CA LEU A 445 10.86 39.60 2.68
C LEU A 445 10.42 40.97 2.15
N THR A 446 11.18 42.01 2.44
CA THR A 446 10.95 43.35 1.91
C THR A 446 12.16 43.80 1.09
N GLY A 447 11.91 44.24 -0.15
CA GLY A 447 12.91 44.79 -1.06
C GLY A 447 13.10 46.30 -0.92
N LYS A 448 13.99 46.88 -1.74
CA LYS A 448 14.43 48.28 -1.63
C LYS A 448 13.31 49.32 -1.77
N ASN A 449 12.24 48.99 -2.49
CA ASN A 449 11.11 49.90 -2.76
C ASN A 449 9.86 49.57 -1.91
N GLY A 450 10.02 48.84 -0.80
CA GLY A 450 8.88 48.40 0.03
C GLY A 450 8.07 47.25 -0.56
N GLN A 451 8.46 46.72 -1.73
CA GLN A 451 7.87 45.53 -2.32
C GLN A 451 8.02 44.34 -1.35
N THR A 452 6.91 43.64 -1.10
CA THR A 452 6.86 42.46 -0.23
C THR A 452 6.86 41.18 -1.05
N PHE A 453 7.57 40.17 -0.54
CA PHE A 453 7.64 38.83 -1.10
C PHE A 453 7.27 37.81 -0.03
N ALA A 454 6.45 36.85 -0.40
CA ALA A 454 6.00 35.76 0.46
C ALA A 454 6.32 34.40 -0.18
N PRO A 455 7.60 34.00 -0.25
CA PRO A 455 8.01 32.75 -0.90
C PRO A 455 7.58 31.49 -0.12
N VAL A 456 7.10 31.64 1.13
CA VAL A 456 6.54 30.54 1.91
C VAL A 456 5.26 31.00 2.59
N ALA A 457 4.16 30.30 2.36
CA ALA A 457 2.86 30.62 2.94
C ALA A 457 1.97 29.37 3.11
N VAL A 458 1.07 29.42 4.08
CA VAL A 458 0.10 28.35 4.42
C VAL A 458 -1.29 28.96 4.60
N GLY A 459 -2.34 28.36 4.04
CA GLY A 459 -3.73 28.80 4.16
C GLY A 459 -4.73 27.69 3.86
N GLU A 460 -6.01 28.02 3.79
CA GLU A 460 -7.12 27.04 3.73
C GLU A 460 -7.08 26.09 2.52
N TRP A 461 -6.57 26.54 1.37
CA TRP A 461 -6.41 25.69 0.18
C TRP A 461 -5.14 24.83 0.21
N GLY A 462 -4.21 25.17 1.09
CA GLY A 462 -2.96 24.48 1.31
C GLY A 462 -1.78 25.43 1.45
N GLY A 463 -0.76 25.35 0.61
CA GLY A 463 0.38 26.26 0.76
C GLY A 463 1.39 26.28 -0.39
N LEU A 464 2.41 27.11 -0.21
CA LEU A 464 3.54 27.18 -1.13
C LEU A 464 4.85 27.34 -0.35
N ALA A 465 5.89 26.71 -0.85
CA ALA A 465 7.27 26.89 -0.40
C ALA A 465 8.17 26.91 -1.63
N LEU A 466 8.68 28.09 -1.99
CA LEU A 466 9.38 28.31 -3.25
C LEU A 466 10.89 28.44 -3.06
N SER A 467 11.64 28.00 -4.07
CA SER A 467 13.06 28.28 -4.16
C SER A 467 13.33 29.79 -4.18
N PRO A 468 14.45 30.28 -3.62
CA PRO A 468 15.58 29.53 -3.04
C PRO A 468 15.41 29.22 -1.53
N TYR A 469 14.19 29.20 -1.00
CA TYR A 469 13.93 29.11 0.45
C TYR A 469 13.51 27.71 0.93
N VAL A 470 13.56 26.70 0.06
CA VAL A 470 13.30 25.30 0.39
C VAL A 470 14.58 24.59 0.82
N LEU A 471 15.63 24.70 0.00
CA LEU A 471 16.91 24.03 0.18
C LEU A 471 18.08 25.02 0.16
N GLU A 472 19.05 24.76 1.02
CA GLU A 472 20.40 25.32 0.96
C GLU A 472 21.27 24.35 0.17
N THR A 473 21.69 24.74 -1.03
CA THR A 473 22.46 23.86 -1.93
C THR A 473 23.81 24.47 -2.31
N ASN A 474 24.85 23.63 -2.33
CA ASN A 474 26.13 23.92 -2.98
C ASN A 474 26.51 22.76 -3.92
N SER A 475 27.72 22.76 -4.48
CA SER A 475 28.18 21.74 -5.45
C SER A 475 28.23 20.31 -4.91
N GLU A 476 28.18 20.10 -3.59
CA GLU A 476 28.35 18.78 -2.97
C GLU A 476 27.22 18.38 -2.01
N ARG A 477 26.38 19.32 -1.58
CA ARG A 477 25.47 19.16 -0.43
C ARG A 477 24.19 19.96 -0.63
N SER A 478 23.09 19.37 -0.19
CA SER A 478 21.82 20.05 0.02
C SER A 478 21.37 19.89 1.47
N ARG A 479 20.72 20.92 2.02
CA ARG A 479 20.13 20.91 3.35
C ARG A 479 18.77 21.57 3.34
N TRP A 480 17.87 21.06 4.15
CA TRP A 480 16.53 21.60 4.30
C TRP A 480 16.55 22.93 5.07
N ILE A 481 16.15 24.02 4.41
CA ILE A 481 15.86 25.30 5.10
C ILE A 481 14.49 25.22 5.75
N ILE A 482 13.51 24.68 5.01
CA ILE A 482 12.17 24.38 5.52
C ILE A 482 12.21 23.13 6.41
N ASP A 483 11.38 23.03 7.45
CA ASP A 483 11.07 21.73 8.08
C ASP A 483 10.02 21.05 7.20
N PRO A 484 10.39 20.04 6.40
CA PRO A 484 9.45 19.42 5.46
C PRO A 484 8.31 18.69 6.19
N PHE A 485 8.52 18.18 7.41
CA PHE A 485 7.45 17.54 8.16
C PHE A 485 6.43 18.57 8.65
N ALA A 486 6.89 19.61 9.33
CA ALA A 486 6.00 20.63 9.88
C ALA A 486 5.26 21.39 8.79
N PHE A 487 5.95 21.76 7.70
CA PHE A 487 5.33 22.45 6.59
C PHE A 487 4.28 21.59 5.87
N LEU A 488 4.59 20.35 5.50
CA LEU A 488 3.64 19.49 4.79
C LEU A 488 2.44 19.13 5.68
N GLN A 489 2.64 18.90 6.97
CA GLN A 489 1.53 18.66 7.90
C GLN A 489 0.60 19.88 8.02
N ALA A 490 1.16 21.09 8.10
CA ALA A 490 0.38 22.32 8.15
C ALA A 490 -0.31 22.62 6.81
N ALA A 491 0.43 22.58 5.70
CA ALA A 491 -0.06 22.97 4.38
C ALA A 491 -0.99 21.95 3.73
N LEU A 492 -0.92 20.66 4.08
CA LEU A 492 -1.88 19.67 3.60
C LEU A 492 -2.95 19.34 4.65
N HIS A 493 -2.99 20.06 5.77
CA HIS A 493 -3.91 19.82 6.88
C HIS A 493 -3.93 18.35 7.33
N LEU A 494 -2.74 17.72 7.40
CA LEU A 494 -2.62 16.30 7.66
C LEU A 494 -3.09 15.97 9.10
N PRO A 495 -4.11 15.11 9.28
CA PRO A 495 -4.64 14.81 10.60
C PRO A 495 -3.68 13.93 11.41
N ALA A 496 -3.81 13.98 12.74
CA ALA A 496 -3.20 12.98 13.60
C ALA A 496 -3.90 11.63 13.38
N GLN A 497 -3.14 10.65 12.88
CA GLN A 497 -3.64 9.30 12.57
C GLN A 497 -2.58 8.23 12.84
N PRO A 498 -2.97 6.96 13.04
CA PRO A 498 -2.03 5.85 13.10
C PRO A 498 -1.20 5.79 11.82
N ARG A 499 0.11 5.62 11.94
CA ARG A 499 1.03 5.56 10.81
C ARG A 499 1.59 4.15 10.69
N PRO A 500 1.31 3.40 9.61
CA PRO A 500 1.96 2.11 9.39
C PRO A 500 3.49 2.26 9.41
N ASP A 501 4.17 1.38 10.13
CA ASP A 501 5.61 1.53 10.43
C ASP A 501 6.40 0.28 10.03
N THR A 502 7.36 0.46 9.12
CA THR A 502 8.21 -0.61 8.58
C THR A 502 9.55 -0.72 9.29
N THR A 503 9.77 0.01 10.39
CA THR A 503 11.07 0.06 11.07
C THR A 503 11.10 -0.78 12.33
N THR A 504 9.91 -1.08 12.87
CA THR A 504 9.72 -1.72 14.16
C THR A 504 8.65 -2.81 14.03
N GLU A 505 8.92 -3.99 14.59
CA GLU A 505 7.93 -5.06 14.72
C GLU A 505 8.09 -5.69 16.11
N ASN A 506 6.96 -5.95 16.80
CA ASN A 506 6.94 -6.42 18.18
C ASN A 506 7.91 -5.63 19.07
N GLY A 507 7.87 -4.30 18.95
CA GLY A 507 8.67 -3.38 19.75
C GLY A 507 10.17 -3.35 19.45
N ARG A 508 10.72 -4.22 18.61
CA ARG A 508 12.14 -4.23 18.25
C ARG A 508 12.37 -3.58 16.90
N ARG A 509 13.52 -2.91 16.74
CA ARG A 509 13.96 -2.42 15.43
C ARG A 509 14.20 -3.61 14.51
N ILE A 510 13.72 -3.54 13.29
CA ILE A 510 13.91 -4.59 12.28
C ILE A 510 15.35 -4.53 11.76
N ALA A 511 15.95 -5.69 11.52
CA ALA A 511 17.23 -5.83 10.85
C ALA A 511 17.14 -6.79 9.66
N THR A 512 17.76 -6.42 8.55
CA THR A 512 17.93 -7.28 7.37
C THR A 512 19.39 -7.28 6.93
N VAL A 513 19.90 -8.42 6.48
CA VAL A 513 21.20 -8.50 5.80
C VAL A 513 20.96 -9.04 4.40
N HIS A 514 21.45 -8.34 3.38
CA HIS A 514 21.47 -8.89 2.02
C HIS A 514 22.81 -8.67 1.33
N ILE A 515 23.19 -9.66 0.51
CA ILE A 515 24.50 -9.72 -0.14
C ILE A 515 24.32 -9.86 -1.65
N ASP A 516 24.83 -8.89 -2.40
CA ASP A 516 24.87 -8.92 -3.85
C ASP A 516 26.02 -9.80 -4.35
N GLY A 517 25.80 -10.42 -5.52
CA GLY A 517 26.66 -11.47 -6.05
C GLY A 517 28.07 -11.01 -6.44
N ASP A 518 28.33 -9.71 -6.52
CA ASP A 518 29.56 -9.15 -7.07
C ASP A 518 30.81 -9.59 -6.34
N GLY A 519 31.80 -10.02 -7.12
CA GLY A 519 33.11 -10.34 -6.61
C GLY A 519 33.17 -11.69 -5.89
N PHE A 520 32.16 -12.57 -6.05
CA PHE A 520 32.19 -13.94 -5.54
C PHE A 520 33.49 -14.71 -5.87
N PRO A 521 34.06 -14.64 -7.10
CA PRO A 521 35.31 -15.30 -7.46
C PRO A 521 36.58 -14.53 -7.04
N SER A 522 36.45 -13.36 -6.40
CA SER A 522 37.60 -12.58 -5.95
C SER A 522 38.41 -13.33 -4.90
N ARG A 523 39.72 -13.12 -4.85
CA ARG A 523 40.61 -13.74 -3.87
C ARG A 523 40.81 -12.80 -2.67
N ALA A 524 40.61 -13.30 -1.46
CA ALA A 524 40.79 -12.51 -0.24
C ALA A 524 42.28 -12.36 0.13
N GLU A 525 42.65 -11.18 0.63
CA GLU A 525 43.99 -10.84 1.15
C GLU A 525 44.15 -11.34 2.60
N VAL A 526 43.83 -12.62 2.82
CA VAL A 526 43.99 -13.34 4.08
C VAL A 526 44.88 -14.56 3.85
N ARG A 527 45.32 -15.21 4.93
CA ARG A 527 46.13 -16.43 4.83
C ARG A 527 45.40 -17.50 4.03
N GLY A 528 46.07 -18.06 3.03
CA GLY A 528 45.52 -19.09 2.13
C GLY A 528 44.73 -18.55 0.93
N SER A 529 44.48 -17.24 0.87
CA SER A 529 43.77 -16.56 -0.22
C SER A 529 42.51 -17.29 -0.72
N PRO A 530 41.54 -17.57 0.16
CA PRO A 530 40.28 -18.17 -0.24
C PRO A 530 39.50 -17.26 -1.18
N TYR A 531 38.54 -17.83 -1.90
CA TYR A 531 37.54 -17.06 -2.64
C TYR A 531 36.68 -16.24 -1.67
N ALA A 532 36.26 -15.05 -2.10
CA ALA A 532 35.44 -14.14 -1.33
C ALA A 532 34.12 -14.80 -0.89
N GLY A 533 33.51 -15.63 -1.75
CA GLY A 533 32.34 -16.44 -1.40
C GLY A 533 32.55 -17.32 -0.15
N LYS A 534 33.73 -17.96 -0.04
CA LYS A 534 34.08 -18.78 1.13
C LYS A 534 34.40 -17.92 2.35
N GLN A 535 35.16 -16.86 2.15
CA GLN A 535 35.57 -15.92 3.19
C GLN A 535 34.36 -15.26 3.87
N VAL A 536 33.39 -14.78 3.09
CA VAL A 536 32.15 -14.17 3.62
C VAL A 536 31.28 -15.19 4.33
N LEU A 537 31.19 -16.43 3.83
CA LEU A 537 30.46 -17.51 4.50
C LEU A 537 31.04 -17.79 5.89
N ASP A 538 32.37 -17.88 5.98
CA ASP A 538 33.07 -18.25 7.22
C ASP A 538 33.13 -17.10 8.23
N ASP A 539 33.48 -15.90 7.80
CA ASP A 539 33.77 -14.80 8.72
C ASP A 539 32.57 -13.90 8.99
N PHE A 540 31.58 -13.86 8.09
CA PHE A 540 30.41 -12.99 8.24
C PHE A 540 29.12 -13.78 8.48
N ILE A 541 28.76 -14.73 7.61
CA ILE A 541 27.45 -15.40 7.68
C ILE A 541 27.38 -16.39 8.85
N ARG A 542 28.33 -17.33 8.97
CA ARG A 542 28.31 -18.37 10.02
C ARG A 542 28.33 -17.79 11.45
N PRO A 543 29.23 -16.85 11.81
CA PRO A 543 29.39 -16.40 13.20
C PRO A 543 28.31 -15.41 13.67
N ASN A 544 27.62 -14.72 12.75
CA ASN A 544 26.64 -13.69 13.13
C ASN A 544 25.20 -14.21 13.14
N PRO A 545 24.37 -13.89 14.15
CA PRO A 545 23.03 -14.46 14.31
C PRO A 545 21.97 -13.68 13.50
N PHE A 546 22.22 -13.43 12.22
CA PHE A 546 21.28 -12.75 11.33
C PHE A 546 20.81 -13.67 10.22
N LEU A 547 19.54 -13.53 9.87
CA LEU A 547 19.00 -14.02 8.60
C LEU A 547 19.59 -13.18 7.47
N THR A 548 20.01 -13.84 6.40
CA THR A 548 20.77 -13.22 5.31
C THR A 548 20.22 -13.67 3.97
N SER A 549 19.80 -12.74 3.12
CA SER A 549 19.39 -13.06 1.74
C SER A 549 20.59 -12.85 0.82
N VAL A 550 20.99 -13.86 0.06
CA VAL A 550 22.25 -13.85 -0.71
C VAL A 550 21.99 -14.17 -2.16
N SER A 551 22.55 -13.38 -3.06
CA SER A 551 22.51 -13.62 -4.49
C SER A 551 23.86 -14.04 -5.06
N VAL A 552 23.85 -14.59 -6.28
CA VAL A 552 25.05 -14.86 -7.08
C VAL A 552 24.80 -14.44 -8.52
N ILE A 553 25.86 -14.01 -9.21
CA ILE A 553 25.85 -13.78 -10.65
C ILE A 553 26.14 -15.12 -11.34
N GLU A 554 25.20 -15.69 -12.10
CA GLU A 554 25.43 -16.99 -12.78
C GLU A 554 26.67 -16.93 -13.69
N GLY A 555 26.90 -15.80 -14.35
CA GLY A 555 28.05 -15.56 -15.24
C GLY A 555 29.41 -15.63 -14.55
N GLU A 556 29.51 -15.40 -13.24
CA GLU A 556 30.79 -15.52 -12.53
C GLU A 556 31.12 -16.95 -12.11
N ILE A 557 30.09 -17.77 -11.87
CA ILE A 557 30.23 -19.07 -11.21
C ILE A 557 29.98 -20.26 -12.13
N SER A 558 29.24 -20.08 -13.23
CA SER A 558 28.76 -21.20 -14.05
C SER A 558 29.77 -21.63 -15.12
N PRO A 559 29.70 -22.90 -15.57
CA PRO A 559 30.49 -23.37 -16.72
C PRO A 559 30.15 -22.69 -18.05
N ARG A 560 29.07 -21.89 -18.10
CA ARG A 560 28.66 -21.09 -19.27
C ARG A 560 28.94 -19.60 -19.08
N GLY A 561 29.59 -19.24 -17.99
CA GLY A 561 29.90 -17.87 -17.62
C GLY A 561 31.23 -17.37 -18.19
N MET A 562 31.70 -16.24 -17.65
CA MET A 562 32.97 -15.61 -18.02
C MET A 562 34.19 -16.45 -17.61
N PHE A 563 34.10 -17.22 -16.53
CA PHE A 563 35.20 -18.01 -15.97
C PHE A 563 34.87 -19.51 -15.87
N PRO A 564 34.63 -20.22 -16.99
CA PRO A 564 34.13 -21.59 -16.97
C PRO A 564 35.07 -22.58 -16.28
N HIS A 565 36.38 -22.29 -16.25
CA HIS A 565 37.39 -23.13 -15.58
C HIS A 565 37.30 -23.04 -14.04
N LEU A 566 36.77 -21.95 -13.48
CA LEU A 566 36.60 -21.78 -12.02
C LEU A 566 35.33 -22.45 -11.49
N ALA A 567 34.37 -22.78 -12.37
CA ALA A 567 33.06 -23.30 -11.95
C ALA A 567 33.14 -24.55 -11.07
N ARG A 568 34.13 -25.42 -11.31
CA ARG A 568 34.35 -26.64 -10.49
C ARG A 568 34.72 -26.32 -9.03
N GLU A 569 35.30 -25.16 -8.78
CA GLU A 569 35.66 -24.67 -7.44
C GLU A 569 34.55 -23.79 -6.84
N LEU A 570 33.90 -22.97 -7.67
CA LEU A 570 32.91 -21.98 -7.20
C LEU A 570 31.51 -22.56 -6.95
N GLU A 571 31.01 -23.48 -7.78
CA GLU A 571 29.69 -24.09 -7.56
C GLU A 571 29.60 -24.82 -6.19
N PRO A 572 30.60 -25.61 -5.74
CA PRO A 572 30.58 -26.18 -4.39
C PRO A 572 30.52 -25.14 -3.27
N ILE A 573 31.22 -24.01 -3.41
CA ILE A 573 31.18 -22.93 -2.41
C ILE A 573 29.78 -22.30 -2.38
N ALA A 574 29.18 -22.05 -3.54
CA ALA A 574 27.81 -21.52 -3.62
C ALA A 574 26.79 -22.49 -3.01
N ARG A 575 26.94 -23.81 -3.24
CA ARG A 575 26.11 -24.84 -2.59
C ARG A 575 26.25 -24.83 -1.07
N ASP A 576 27.48 -24.76 -0.54
CA ASP A 576 27.73 -24.69 0.91
C ASP A 576 27.11 -23.41 1.52
N LEU A 577 27.23 -22.28 0.80
CA LEU A 577 26.61 -21.02 1.19
C LEU A 577 25.07 -21.14 1.24
N PHE A 578 24.44 -21.63 0.17
CA PHE A 578 22.97 -21.76 0.11
C PHE A 578 22.41 -22.87 1.01
N ALA A 579 23.21 -23.88 1.37
CA ALA A 579 22.82 -24.90 2.34
C ALA A 579 22.69 -24.36 3.78
N ASN A 580 23.32 -23.22 4.10
CA ASN A 580 23.22 -22.62 5.43
C ASN A 580 21.75 -22.25 5.76
N PRO A 581 21.19 -22.68 6.90
CA PRO A 581 19.79 -22.44 7.23
C PRO A 581 19.42 -20.96 7.37
N LYS A 582 20.37 -20.08 7.73
CA LYS A 582 20.15 -18.63 7.82
C LYS A 582 20.11 -17.93 6.46
N VAL A 583 20.52 -18.62 5.39
CA VAL A 583 20.64 -18.04 4.05
C VAL A 583 19.37 -18.25 3.24
N GLU A 584 18.79 -17.16 2.74
CA GLU A 584 17.76 -17.16 1.72
C GLU A 584 18.37 -16.92 0.33
N VAL A 585 17.88 -17.63 -0.68
CA VAL A 585 18.51 -17.66 -2.01
C VAL A 585 17.90 -16.59 -2.93
N ALA A 586 18.76 -15.81 -3.57
CA ALA A 586 18.43 -14.83 -4.59
C ALA A 586 19.30 -15.01 -5.86
N THR A 587 18.90 -14.40 -6.97
CA THR A 587 19.71 -14.25 -8.19
C THR A 587 20.19 -12.82 -8.34
N HIS A 588 21.43 -12.65 -8.82
CA HIS A 588 21.96 -11.36 -9.26
C HIS A 588 22.09 -11.33 -10.79
N THR A 589 21.09 -11.90 -11.45
CA THR A 589 21.00 -12.09 -12.92
C THR A 589 22.05 -13.04 -13.49
N PHE A 590 22.12 -13.13 -14.83
CA PHE A 590 23.07 -13.97 -15.53
C PHE A 590 24.36 -13.21 -15.82
N SER A 591 24.25 -12.08 -16.50
CA SER A 591 25.40 -11.35 -17.03
C SER A 591 25.75 -10.08 -16.27
N HIS A 592 25.03 -9.77 -15.20
CA HIS A 592 25.16 -8.51 -14.47
C HIS A 592 25.08 -7.30 -15.40
N PRO A 593 23.88 -6.98 -15.94
CA PRO A 593 23.71 -5.73 -16.66
C PRO A 593 24.12 -4.54 -15.77
N PHE A 594 25.08 -3.75 -16.24
CA PHE A 594 25.50 -2.53 -15.55
C PHE A 594 24.45 -1.41 -15.67
N PHE A 595 23.63 -1.49 -16.72
CA PHE A 595 22.49 -0.61 -16.96
C PHE A 595 21.26 -1.46 -17.23
N MET A 596 20.24 -1.32 -16.39
CA MET A 596 19.00 -2.10 -16.51
C MET A 596 18.05 -1.56 -17.60
N GLN A 597 18.36 -0.40 -18.16
CA GLN A 597 17.72 0.21 -19.34
C GLN A 597 18.81 0.74 -20.29
N PRO A 598 19.54 -0.15 -20.99
CA PRO A 598 20.74 0.24 -21.74
C PRO A 598 20.45 1.24 -22.86
N GLU A 599 19.30 1.14 -23.54
CA GLU A 599 18.91 2.07 -24.61
C GLU A 599 18.65 3.49 -24.08
N GLN A 600 18.19 3.62 -22.83
CA GLN A 600 18.02 4.93 -22.18
C GLN A 600 19.37 5.46 -21.68
N ALA A 601 20.18 4.60 -21.06
CA ALA A 601 21.50 4.99 -20.58
C ALA A 601 22.39 5.53 -21.72
N GLN A 602 22.33 4.90 -22.90
CA GLN A 602 23.04 5.33 -24.10
C GLN A 602 22.67 6.71 -24.64
N LYS A 603 21.51 7.26 -24.24
CA LYS A 603 21.07 8.60 -24.66
C LYS A 603 21.62 9.72 -23.79
N ARG A 604 22.27 9.39 -22.66
CA ARG A 604 22.85 10.39 -21.76
C ARG A 604 24.05 11.07 -22.44
N GLU A 605 24.17 12.38 -22.32
CA GLU A 605 25.16 13.19 -23.05
C GLU A 605 26.61 12.70 -22.85
N ASP A 606 26.95 12.22 -21.65
CA ASP A 606 28.29 11.72 -21.29
C ASP A 606 28.34 10.19 -21.08
N PHE A 607 27.53 9.42 -21.82
CA PHE A 607 27.51 7.97 -21.66
C PHE A 607 28.82 7.31 -22.11
N ASN A 608 29.65 6.91 -21.14
CA ASN A 608 30.86 6.12 -21.38
C ASN A 608 30.92 4.90 -20.42
N PRO A 609 30.51 3.71 -20.88
CA PRO A 609 30.47 2.53 -20.02
C PRO A 609 31.85 1.87 -19.89
N GLU A 610 32.59 2.20 -18.81
CA GLU A 610 33.95 1.68 -18.53
C GLU A 610 34.06 0.14 -18.65
N TYR A 611 33.02 -0.58 -18.21
CA TYR A 611 32.96 -2.05 -18.20
C TYR A 611 32.03 -2.64 -19.27
N GLY A 612 31.58 -1.82 -20.23
CA GLY A 612 30.52 -2.19 -21.18
C GLY A 612 29.12 -2.19 -20.55
N LEU A 613 28.14 -2.78 -21.24
CA LEU A 613 26.74 -2.81 -20.78
C LEU A 613 26.43 -3.99 -19.84
N LYS A 614 27.27 -5.03 -19.87
CA LYS A 614 27.16 -6.27 -19.10
C LYS A 614 28.51 -6.98 -19.09
N MET A 615 28.64 -8.03 -18.29
CA MET A 615 29.79 -8.94 -18.33
C MET A 615 30.03 -9.55 -19.73
N ALA A 616 31.30 -9.66 -20.10
CA ALA A 616 31.76 -10.20 -21.38
C ALA A 616 31.70 -11.75 -21.41
N ILE A 617 30.49 -12.29 -21.40
CA ILE A 617 30.23 -13.74 -21.45
C ILE A 617 30.27 -14.23 -22.91
N PRO A 618 31.09 -15.26 -23.25
CA PRO A 618 31.16 -15.79 -24.60
C PRO A 618 29.81 -16.29 -25.13
N GLY A 619 29.43 -15.85 -26.34
CA GLY A 619 28.19 -16.28 -27.01
C GLY A 619 26.91 -15.62 -26.48
N TYR A 620 27.03 -14.57 -25.67
CA TYR A 620 25.91 -13.77 -25.19
C TYR A 620 26.21 -12.30 -25.46
N ASP A 621 25.80 -11.78 -26.60
CA ASP A 621 26.18 -10.42 -27.06
C ASP A 621 25.11 -9.35 -26.72
N THR A 622 23.85 -9.75 -26.57
CA THR A 622 22.71 -8.88 -26.29
C THR A 622 22.07 -9.23 -24.94
N ILE A 623 21.63 -8.22 -24.18
CA ILE A 623 20.92 -8.44 -22.91
C ILE A 623 19.50 -8.94 -23.22
N ASP A 624 19.19 -10.18 -22.83
CA ASP A 624 17.85 -10.75 -22.81
C ASP A 624 17.37 -10.86 -21.36
N PHE A 625 16.47 -9.96 -20.94
CA PHE A 625 15.98 -9.95 -19.56
C PHE A 625 15.23 -11.23 -19.16
N ARG A 626 14.69 -12.00 -20.10
CA ARG A 626 14.11 -13.31 -19.79
C ARG A 626 15.22 -14.30 -19.41
N ARG A 627 16.34 -14.28 -20.12
CA ARG A 627 17.55 -15.07 -19.79
C ARG A 627 18.18 -14.62 -18.47
N GLU A 628 18.24 -13.30 -18.23
CA GLU A 628 18.77 -12.73 -17.00
C GLU A 628 17.97 -13.19 -15.77
N ILE A 629 16.64 -13.20 -15.86
CA ILE A 629 15.76 -13.47 -14.72
C ILE A 629 15.42 -14.96 -14.62
N PHE A 630 14.69 -15.52 -15.60
CA PHE A 630 14.24 -16.91 -15.54
C PHE A 630 15.41 -17.88 -15.66
N GLY A 631 16.32 -17.61 -16.59
CA GLY A 631 17.47 -18.49 -16.83
C GLY A 631 18.41 -18.59 -15.62
N SER A 632 18.74 -17.45 -14.98
CA SER A 632 19.59 -17.43 -13.80
C SER A 632 18.91 -18.07 -12.58
N ARG A 633 17.62 -17.75 -12.36
CA ARG A 633 16.79 -18.43 -11.35
C ARG A 633 16.83 -19.95 -11.51
N ASP A 634 16.58 -20.42 -12.73
CA ASP A 634 16.48 -21.86 -13.02
C ASP A 634 17.83 -22.55 -12.87
N TYR A 635 18.92 -21.92 -13.32
CA TYR A 635 20.28 -22.43 -13.10
C TYR A 635 20.57 -22.60 -11.61
N ILE A 636 20.32 -21.58 -10.78
CA ILE A 636 20.56 -21.65 -9.34
C ILE A 636 19.71 -22.78 -8.74
N ASN A 637 18.40 -22.81 -9.02
CA ASN A 637 17.48 -23.84 -8.53
C ASN A 637 17.91 -25.26 -8.89
N GLN A 638 18.42 -25.48 -10.10
CA GLN A 638 18.78 -26.81 -10.58
C GLN A 638 20.19 -27.26 -10.15
N ARG A 639 21.11 -26.32 -9.91
CA ARG A 639 22.54 -26.63 -9.79
C ARG A 639 23.13 -26.30 -8.42
N LEU A 640 22.60 -25.30 -7.73
CA LEU A 640 23.20 -24.73 -6.52
C LEU A 640 22.35 -24.87 -5.27
N THR A 641 21.05 -25.13 -5.42
CA THR A 641 20.13 -25.33 -4.29
C THR A 641 19.25 -26.57 -4.49
N THR A 642 18.31 -26.77 -3.58
CA THR A 642 17.34 -27.87 -3.51
C THR A 642 15.93 -27.33 -3.69
N PRO A 643 14.94 -28.16 -4.07
CA PRO A 643 13.54 -27.75 -4.18
C PRO A 643 12.97 -27.11 -2.90
N GLU A 644 13.50 -27.45 -1.73
CA GLU A 644 13.10 -26.91 -0.42
C GLU A 644 13.61 -25.48 -0.17
N LYS A 645 14.63 -25.03 -0.91
CA LYS A 645 15.22 -23.68 -0.81
C LYS A 645 15.31 -22.99 -2.18
N PRO A 646 14.18 -22.73 -2.85
CA PRO A 646 14.21 -22.11 -4.17
C PRO A 646 14.70 -20.67 -4.10
N VAL A 647 15.16 -20.14 -5.23
CA VAL A 647 15.38 -18.71 -5.45
C VAL A 647 14.05 -17.98 -5.23
N LYS A 648 14.04 -16.99 -4.35
CA LYS A 648 12.85 -16.18 -4.03
C LYS A 648 12.91 -14.75 -4.55
N MET A 649 14.10 -14.29 -4.91
CA MET A 649 14.35 -12.87 -5.19
C MET A 649 15.30 -12.67 -6.37
N VAL A 650 15.15 -11.53 -7.04
CA VAL A 650 16.19 -10.90 -7.85
C VAL A 650 16.71 -9.65 -7.12
N PHE A 651 18.03 -9.57 -7.00
CA PHE A 651 18.71 -8.34 -6.56
C PHE A 651 19.15 -7.64 -7.83
N TRP A 652 18.70 -6.41 -8.06
CA TRP A 652 18.99 -5.72 -9.32
C TRP A 652 20.46 -5.30 -9.39
N PRO A 653 21.19 -5.67 -10.45
CA PRO A 653 22.59 -5.30 -10.65
C PRO A 653 22.75 -3.89 -11.22
N GLY A 654 23.99 -3.42 -11.25
CA GLY A 654 24.37 -2.18 -11.93
C GLY A 654 23.71 -0.95 -11.32
N ASP A 655 23.06 -0.14 -12.17
CA ASP A 655 22.28 1.02 -11.74
C ASP A 655 21.01 0.67 -10.96
N ALA A 656 20.60 -0.60 -10.96
CA ALA A 656 19.42 -1.09 -10.28
C ALA A 656 18.12 -0.34 -10.65
N LEU A 657 18.01 0.11 -11.90
CA LEU A 657 16.83 0.82 -12.43
C LEU A 657 16.12 0.02 -13.53
N PRO A 658 15.50 -1.14 -13.20
CA PRO A 658 14.76 -1.94 -14.18
C PRO A 658 13.57 -1.17 -14.76
N SER A 659 13.25 -1.47 -16.02
CA SER A 659 12.00 -1.01 -16.63
C SER A 659 10.77 -1.67 -15.99
N ALA A 660 9.58 -1.10 -16.19
CA ALA A 660 8.32 -1.71 -15.77
C ALA A 660 8.16 -3.14 -16.35
N ALA A 661 8.51 -3.35 -17.63
CA ALA A 661 8.46 -4.67 -18.25
C ALA A 661 9.43 -5.67 -17.57
N THR A 662 10.63 -5.22 -17.19
CA THR A 662 11.62 -6.05 -16.49
C THR A 662 11.17 -6.40 -15.07
N ILE A 663 10.56 -5.46 -14.35
CA ILE A 663 9.95 -5.72 -13.03
C ILE A 663 8.84 -6.77 -13.16
N LYS A 664 7.98 -6.63 -14.17
CA LYS A 664 6.93 -7.62 -14.45
C LYS A 664 7.51 -9.03 -14.69
N LEU A 665 8.61 -9.15 -15.43
CA LEU A 665 9.29 -10.44 -15.62
C LEU A 665 9.74 -11.08 -14.30
N ALA A 666 10.17 -10.30 -13.31
CA ALA A 666 10.51 -10.83 -11.98
C ALA A 666 9.28 -11.40 -11.27
N TYR A 667 8.16 -10.67 -11.26
CA TYR A 667 6.92 -11.16 -10.67
C TYR A 667 6.36 -12.39 -11.40
N ASP A 668 6.40 -12.39 -12.74
CA ASP A 668 6.00 -13.54 -13.56
C ASP A 668 6.92 -14.76 -13.32
N ALA A 669 8.16 -14.53 -12.90
CA ALA A 669 9.10 -15.57 -12.46
C ALA A 669 8.88 -16.01 -11.00
N GLY A 670 7.87 -15.48 -10.30
CA GLY A 670 7.62 -15.76 -8.88
C GLY A 670 8.69 -15.18 -7.96
N LEU A 671 9.42 -14.15 -8.40
CA LEU A 671 10.49 -13.51 -7.65
C LEU A 671 10.04 -12.15 -7.13
N LYS A 672 10.33 -11.88 -5.85
CA LYS A 672 10.35 -10.49 -5.35
C LYS A 672 11.62 -9.79 -5.85
N ASN A 673 11.67 -8.47 -5.75
CA ASN A 673 12.80 -7.71 -6.29
C ASN A 673 13.25 -6.62 -5.32
N VAL A 674 14.56 -6.33 -5.25
CA VAL A 674 15.14 -5.28 -4.41
C VAL A 674 16.38 -4.67 -5.06
N ASN A 675 16.81 -3.50 -4.56
CA ASN A 675 17.93 -2.63 -4.96
C ASN A 675 17.49 -1.39 -5.73
N GLY A 676 18.37 -0.38 -5.73
CA GLY A 676 18.10 0.99 -6.18
C GLY A 676 18.04 1.95 -4.99
N ALA A 677 17.90 3.24 -5.31
CA ALA A 677 18.01 4.37 -4.37
C ALA A 677 19.36 4.48 -3.65
N SER A 678 19.58 5.57 -2.92
CA SER A 678 20.88 5.91 -2.34
C SER A 678 20.77 6.45 -0.92
N THR A 679 19.95 5.83 -0.06
CA THR A 679 19.82 6.29 1.33
C THR A 679 21.16 6.17 2.07
N MET A 680 21.78 7.31 2.37
CA MET A 680 23.06 7.44 3.08
C MET A 680 23.10 8.76 3.86
N LEU A 681 23.25 8.66 5.19
CA LEU A 681 23.45 9.81 6.07
C LEU A 681 24.69 9.56 6.93
N THR A 682 25.60 10.53 6.97
CA THR A 682 26.80 10.47 7.83
C THR A 682 26.90 11.74 8.66
N LYS A 683 27.73 11.75 9.70
CA LYS A 683 27.97 12.96 10.51
C LYS A 683 28.59 14.08 9.68
N ALA A 684 29.30 13.75 8.60
CA ALA A 684 29.80 14.72 7.61
C ALA A 684 28.69 15.26 6.70
N LYS A 685 27.66 14.44 6.39
CA LYS A 685 26.51 14.78 5.55
C LYS A 685 25.19 14.36 6.22
N PRO A 686 24.75 15.03 7.31
CA PRO A 686 23.64 14.55 8.15
C PRO A 686 22.26 15.05 7.68
N SER A 687 22.07 15.27 6.38
CA SER A 687 20.82 15.85 5.85
C SER A 687 19.82 14.77 5.44
N LEU A 688 18.54 14.99 5.73
CA LEU A 688 17.44 14.17 5.25
C LEU A 688 17.23 14.26 3.73
N THR A 689 17.91 15.16 3.02
CA THR A 689 17.99 15.10 1.54
C THR A 689 18.64 13.80 1.04
N GLY A 690 19.39 13.10 1.90
CA GLY A 690 19.91 11.76 1.64
C GLY A 690 18.97 10.61 2.00
N LEU A 691 17.70 10.87 2.36
CA LEU A 691 16.71 9.84 2.69
C LEU A 691 15.78 9.56 1.49
N TYR A 692 16.15 8.58 0.67
CA TYR A 692 15.34 8.15 -0.48
C TYR A 692 14.12 7.33 -0.02
N PRO A 693 13.02 7.24 -0.79
CA PRO A 693 11.88 6.38 -0.47
C PRO A 693 12.24 4.88 -0.40
N LEU A 694 11.33 4.07 0.12
CA LEU A 694 11.48 2.62 0.23
C LEU A 694 11.03 1.86 -1.04
N LEU A 695 10.25 2.50 -1.91
CA LEU A 695 9.69 1.86 -3.10
C LEU A 695 9.42 2.84 -4.25
N ARG A 696 9.31 2.28 -5.46
CA ARG A 696 8.88 2.96 -6.68
C ARG A 696 7.74 2.16 -7.32
N PRO A 697 6.50 2.70 -7.39
CA PRO A 697 5.43 2.05 -8.14
C PRO A 697 5.67 2.18 -9.65
N THR A 698 5.40 1.10 -10.39
CA THR A 698 5.45 1.06 -11.86
C THR A 698 4.26 0.26 -12.39
N GLU A 699 3.95 0.39 -13.69
CA GLU A 699 2.92 -0.43 -14.35
C GLU A 699 3.22 -1.95 -14.29
N GLY A 700 4.49 -2.33 -14.12
CA GLY A 700 4.91 -3.72 -13.96
C GLY A 700 4.82 -4.26 -12.53
N GLY A 701 4.43 -3.43 -11.57
CA GLY A 701 4.42 -3.71 -10.13
C GLY A 701 5.39 -2.83 -9.34
N LEU A 702 5.52 -3.09 -8.04
CA LEU A 702 6.42 -2.33 -7.17
C LEU A 702 7.88 -2.75 -7.40
N GLN A 703 8.77 -1.76 -7.53
CA GLN A 703 10.18 -1.95 -7.22
C GLN A 703 10.40 -1.58 -5.75
N TYR A 704 11.09 -2.43 -5.01
CA TYR A 704 11.52 -2.12 -3.65
C TYR A 704 12.97 -1.67 -3.67
N TYR A 705 13.26 -0.57 -2.98
CA TYR A 705 14.61 -0.06 -2.86
C TYR A 705 15.33 -0.66 -1.66
N ALA A 706 16.66 -0.67 -1.72
CA ALA A 706 17.46 -0.97 -0.55
C ALA A 706 17.24 0.14 0.49
N PRO A 707 16.79 -0.16 1.72
CA PRO A 707 16.46 0.89 2.68
C PRO A 707 17.66 1.76 3.08
N ILE A 708 18.87 1.20 3.01
CA ILE A 708 20.17 1.84 3.18
C ILE A 708 21.10 1.27 2.10
N ILE A 709 21.88 2.14 1.45
CA ILE A 709 22.75 1.77 0.33
C ILE A 709 23.98 0.98 0.79
N ASN A 710 24.56 0.20 -0.13
CA ASN A 710 25.71 -0.65 0.14
C ASN A 710 27.05 0.12 0.24
N GLU A 711 28.13 -0.61 0.51
CA GLU A 711 29.50 -0.11 0.70
C GLU A 711 30.09 0.63 -0.50
N ASN A 712 29.56 0.47 -1.72
CA ASN A 712 30.13 1.10 -2.91
C ASN A 712 30.17 2.63 -2.76
N VAL A 713 29.11 3.26 -2.22
CA VAL A 713 29.01 4.70 -2.03
C VAL A 713 29.94 5.16 -0.91
N TYR A 714 30.09 4.34 0.14
CA TYR A 714 30.96 4.63 1.29
C TYR A 714 32.46 4.46 0.98
N THR A 715 32.81 3.76 -0.10
CA THR A 715 34.20 3.39 -0.43
C THR A 715 34.65 3.93 -1.79
N ASN A 716 33.95 4.93 -2.34
CA ASN A 716 34.23 5.54 -3.64
C ASN A 716 34.30 4.50 -4.77
N LEU A 717 33.22 3.72 -4.92
CA LEU A 717 33.12 2.60 -5.87
C LEU A 717 34.26 1.59 -5.68
N TRP A 718 34.51 1.23 -4.43
CA TRP A 718 35.58 0.30 -4.04
C TRP A 718 37.01 0.77 -4.40
N LYS A 719 37.22 2.08 -4.63
CA LYS A 719 38.57 2.68 -4.81
C LYS A 719 39.25 3.07 -3.50
N GLY A 720 38.53 2.93 -2.39
CA GLY A 720 39.00 3.20 -1.04
C GLY A 720 38.59 4.58 -0.50
N PRO A 721 38.74 4.81 0.82
CA PRO A 721 39.31 3.88 1.80
C PRO A 721 38.41 2.66 2.07
N TYR A 722 38.97 1.44 2.05
CA TYR A 722 38.21 0.19 2.18
C TYR A 722 37.54 -0.01 3.56
N TYR A 723 37.88 0.79 4.56
CA TYR A 723 37.20 0.83 5.86
C TYR A 723 35.98 1.76 5.88
N GLY A 724 35.76 2.55 4.81
CA GLY A 724 34.76 3.63 4.78
C GLY A 724 33.34 3.16 5.09
N PHE A 725 33.02 1.89 4.78
CA PHE A 725 31.70 1.34 5.08
C PHE A 725 31.34 1.31 6.58
N ARG A 726 32.33 1.43 7.48
CA ARG A 726 32.08 1.61 8.92
C ARG A 726 31.13 2.78 9.21
N GLU A 727 31.09 3.80 8.35
CA GLU A 727 30.19 4.95 8.48
C GLU A 727 28.69 4.59 8.31
N VAL A 728 28.35 3.39 7.85
CA VAL A 728 26.94 2.92 7.86
C VAL A 728 26.35 2.90 9.28
N ILE A 729 27.20 2.74 10.31
CA ILE A 729 26.79 2.87 11.72
C ILE A 729 26.21 4.26 11.99
N GLU A 730 26.80 5.31 11.41
CA GLU A 730 26.28 6.68 11.55
C GLU A 730 24.93 6.82 10.84
N THR A 731 24.74 6.15 9.70
CA THR A 731 23.44 6.09 9.04
C THR A 731 22.41 5.40 9.92
N PHE A 732 22.76 4.30 10.60
CA PHE A 732 21.86 3.63 11.54
C PHE A 732 21.46 4.53 12.72
N GLU A 733 22.39 5.34 13.23
CA GLU A 733 22.13 6.29 14.32
C GLU A 733 21.23 7.46 13.86
N LEU A 734 21.58 8.12 12.75
CA LEU A 734 20.88 9.30 12.23
C LEU A 734 19.49 8.98 11.68
N THR A 735 19.23 7.72 11.32
CA THR A 735 17.91 7.24 10.90
C THR A 735 17.12 6.59 12.05
N ASP A 736 17.64 6.56 13.27
CA ASP A 736 16.90 6.11 14.47
C ASP A 736 16.43 7.27 15.35
N SER A 737 17.17 8.38 15.40
CA SER A 737 16.89 9.48 16.32
C SER A 737 17.05 10.85 15.64
N PRO A 738 16.16 11.83 15.91
CA PRO A 738 15.01 11.78 16.82
C PRO A 738 13.79 11.02 16.25
N ARG A 739 13.86 10.61 14.99
CA ARG A 739 12.81 9.90 14.27
C ARG A 739 13.38 8.58 13.77
N ARG A 740 12.70 7.48 14.02
CA ARG A 740 13.06 6.19 13.41
C ARG A 740 12.53 6.16 11.98
N LEU A 741 13.42 6.43 11.04
CA LEU A 741 13.18 6.48 9.61
C LEU A 741 13.53 5.16 8.92
N ARG A 742 14.53 4.41 9.43
CA ARG A 742 14.97 3.13 8.84
C ARG A 742 15.24 2.07 9.91
N GLY A 743 15.13 0.79 9.55
CA GLY A 743 15.66 -0.32 10.34
C GLY A 743 17.19 -0.42 10.25
N LEU A 744 17.75 -1.52 10.74
CA LEU A 744 19.16 -1.87 10.60
C LEU A 744 19.35 -2.70 9.33
N HIS A 745 19.49 -2.03 8.19
CA HIS A 745 19.61 -2.69 6.89
C HIS A 745 21.07 -2.73 6.45
N LEU A 746 21.68 -3.91 6.49
CA LEU A 746 23.05 -4.14 6.03
C LEU A 746 23.00 -4.71 4.61
N TYR A 747 23.50 -3.94 3.66
CA TYR A 747 23.59 -4.29 2.25
C TYR A 747 25.05 -4.27 1.84
N TYR A 748 25.61 -5.36 1.29
CA TYR A 748 26.98 -5.35 0.77
C TYR A 748 27.26 -6.38 -0.32
N HIS A 749 28.46 -6.36 -0.91
CA HIS A 749 28.90 -7.36 -1.90
C HIS A 749 30.02 -8.29 -1.38
N PHE A 750 30.26 -9.42 -2.05
CA PHE A 750 31.26 -10.40 -1.62
C PHE A 750 32.68 -9.84 -1.54
N TYR A 751 33.04 -8.88 -2.39
CA TYR A 751 34.36 -8.26 -2.33
C TYR A 751 34.65 -7.56 -0.98
N SER A 752 33.63 -7.25 -0.16
CA SER A 752 33.81 -6.76 1.22
C SER A 752 34.64 -7.72 2.09
N GLY A 753 34.62 -9.02 1.76
CA GLY A 753 35.43 -10.04 2.42
C GLY A 753 36.90 -10.07 1.99
N THR A 754 37.35 -9.21 1.07
CA THR A 754 38.67 -9.37 0.43
C THR A 754 39.79 -8.53 1.05
N LYS A 755 39.49 -7.36 1.61
CA LYS A 755 40.49 -6.42 2.16
C LYS A 755 40.46 -6.45 3.68
N GLN A 756 41.62 -6.53 4.34
CA GLN A 756 41.73 -6.55 5.81
C GLN A 756 40.99 -5.39 6.49
N ALA A 757 41.10 -4.18 5.93
CA ALA A 757 40.42 -2.99 6.44
C ALA A 757 38.89 -3.10 6.35
N SER A 758 38.37 -3.69 5.28
CA SER A 758 36.94 -3.92 5.10
C SER A 758 36.43 -5.04 6.01
N ILE A 759 37.18 -6.16 6.14
CA ILE A 759 36.86 -7.25 7.07
C ILE A 759 36.72 -6.72 8.50
N LYS A 760 37.65 -5.86 8.94
CA LYS A 760 37.54 -5.22 10.25
C LYS A 760 36.29 -4.33 10.36
N ALA A 761 36.00 -3.51 9.35
CA ALA A 761 34.81 -2.66 9.34
C ALA A 761 33.51 -3.49 9.43
N MET A 762 33.42 -4.59 8.69
CA MET A 762 32.27 -5.52 8.75
C MET A 762 32.09 -6.12 10.14
N ASN A 763 33.18 -6.52 10.82
CA ASN A 763 33.10 -7.02 12.19
C ASN A 763 32.57 -5.94 13.16
N ASP A 764 33.02 -4.69 13.02
CA ASP A 764 32.52 -3.58 13.83
C ASP A 764 31.02 -3.33 13.57
N ILE A 765 30.56 -3.42 12.31
CA ILE A 765 29.15 -3.25 11.92
C ILE A 765 28.26 -4.36 12.49
N TYR A 766 28.65 -5.62 12.32
CA TYR A 766 27.89 -6.76 12.86
C TYR A 766 27.82 -6.73 14.39
N ALA A 767 28.90 -6.34 15.07
CA ALA A 767 28.92 -6.16 16.51
C ALA A 767 27.93 -5.07 16.94
N PHE A 768 27.95 -3.90 16.27
CA PHE A 768 26.99 -2.82 16.53
C PHE A 768 25.55 -3.30 16.34
N MET A 769 25.22 -3.98 15.23
CA MET A 769 23.87 -4.48 15.00
C MET A 769 23.42 -5.48 16.07
N LYS A 770 24.31 -6.35 16.53
CA LYS A 770 24.00 -7.34 17.58
C LYS A 770 23.68 -6.65 18.92
N ASP A 771 24.42 -5.60 19.27
CA ASP A 771 24.22 -4.85 20.52
C ASP A 771 22.86 -4.15 20.57
N GLN A 772 22.26 -3.83 19.41
CA GLN A 772 20.90 -3.27 19.32
C GLN A 772 19.78 -4.31 19.56
N GLN A 773 20.10 -5.60 19.64
CA GLN A 773 19.14 -6.70 19.83
C GLN A 773 17.91 -6.66 18.90
N PRO A 774 18.07 -6.49 17.58
CA PRO A 774 16.96 -6.30 16.65
C PRO A 774 16.11 -7.57 16.45
N MET A 775 14.99 -7.42 15.75
CA MET A 775 14.30 -8.52 15.09
C MET A 775 14.94 -8.76 13.72
N SER A 776 15.59 -9.90 13.51
CA SER A 776 16.20 -10.24 12.22
C SER A 776 15.18 -10.90 11.29
N LEU A 777 15.06 -10.37 10.08
CA LEU A 777 14.20 -10.89 9.02
C LEU A 777 15.03 -11.19 7.76
N TRP A 778 14.60 -12.18 6.98
CA TRP A 778 15.04 -12.26 5.59
C TRP A 778 14.51 -11.05 4.81
N MET A 779 15.24 -10.66 3.75
CA MET A 779 14.81 -9.53 2.94
C MET A 779 13.44 -9.79 2.30
N SER A 780 13.14 -11.01 1.86
CA SER A 780 11.84 -11.31 1.26
C SER A 780 10.67 -11.10 2.25
N ASP A 781 10.85 -11.42 3.53
CA ASP A 781 9.85 -11.17 4.57
C ASP A 781 9.68 -9.67 4.81
N TYR A 782 10.78 -8.91 4.80
CA TYR A 782 10.74 -7.46 4.93
C TYR A 782 9.99 -6.79 3.77
N LEU A 783 10.15 -7.28 2.54
CA LEU A 783 9.44 -6.73 1.38
C LEU A 783 7.92 -6.85 1.49
N ASP A 784 7.38 -7.88 2.17
CA ASP A 784 5.93 -7.97 2.42
C ASP A 784 5.44 -6.89 3.40
N ARG A 785 6.31 -6.43 4.31
CA ARG A 785 6.01 -5.28 5.18
C ARG A 785 6.01 -3.97 4.39
N LEU A 786 6.93 -3.83 3.42
CA LEU A 786 6.93 -2.69 2.50
C LEU A 786 5.69 -2.68 1.60
N HIS A 787 5.25 -3.85 1.12
CA HIS A 787 3.98 -3.97 0.41
C HIS A 787 2.81 -3.51 1.30
N GLY A 788 2.80 -3.95 2.56
CA GLY A 788 1.84 -3.51 3.57
C GLY A 788 1.83 -1.99 3.77
N LEU A 789 2.99 -1.32 3.78
CA LEU A 789 3.07 0.16 3.88
C LEU A 789 2.32 0.85 2.73
N TYR A 790 2.50 0.34 1.51
CA TYR A 790 1.88 0.86 0.29
C TYR A 790 0.38 0.53 0.20
N GLN A 791 -0.01 -0.69 0.55
CA GLN A 791 -1.38 -1.18 0.36
C GLN A 791 -2.33 -0.81 1.50
N SER A 792 -1.83 -0.62 2.73
CA SER A 792 -2.70 -0.46 3.89
C SER A 792 -3.65 0.75 3.76
N SER A 793 -4.85 0.61 4.29
CA SER A 793 -5.84 1.67 4.31
C SER A 793 -6.40 1.84 5.72
N LEU A 794 -6.77 3.08 6.03
CA LEU A 794 -7.30 3.50 7.32
C LEU A 794 -8.70 4.06 7.13
N ALA A 795 -9.56 3.78 8.09
CA ALA A 795 -10.87 4.39 8.17
C ALA A 795 -11.27 4.67 9.61
N ARG A 796 -12.21 5.60 9.78
CA ARG A 796 -12.93 5.82 11.03
C ARG A 796 -14.26 5.08 10.95
N THR A 797 -14.55 4.30 11.98
CA THR A 797 -15.89 3.74 12.21
C THR A 797 -16.86 4.82 12.67
N ALA A 798 -18.17 4.54 12.62
CA ALA A 798 -19.21 5.42 13.14
C ALA A 798 -19.01 5.85 14.60
N ASP A 799 -18.37 5.01 15.42
CA ASP A 799 -18.04 5.28 16.82
C ASP A 799 -16.72 6.04 17.01
N GLY A 800 -16.06 6.43 15.91
CA GLY A 800 -14.78 7.12 15.92
C GLY A 800 -13.57 6.21 16.15
N ASN A 801 -13.71 4.89 16.19
CA ASN A 801 -12.57 3.97 16.31
C ASN A 801 -11.82 3.84 14.98
N TRP A 802 -10.54 3.49 15.04
CA TRP A 802 -9.70 3.28 13.85
C TRP A 802 -9.87 1.86 13.32
N GLN A 803 -10.30 1.73 12.07
CA GLN A 803 -10.22 0.49 11.32
C GLN A 803 -8.97 0.52 10.44
N VAL A 804 -8.17 -0.53 10.53
CA VAL A 804 -6.94 -0.73 9.74
C VAL A 804 -7.12 -2.02 8.94
N ARG A 805 -6.92 -1.97 7.62
CA ARG A 805 -6.91 -3.18 6.76
C ARG A 805 -5.82 -3.09 5.71
N GLY A 806 -5.55 -4.22 5.05
CA GLY A 806 -4.57 -4.30 3.97
C GLY A 806 -3.12 -4.16 4.43
N MET A 807 -2.84 -4.46 5.69
CA MET A 807 -1.48 -4.43 6.24
C MET A 807 -0.58 -5.54 5.69
N ASP A 808 -1.15 -6.55 5.01
CA ASP A 808 -0.42 -7.70 4.45
C ASP A 808 0.44 -8.40 5.51
N ALA A 809 1.78 -8.28 5.49
CA ALA A 809 2.67 -8.77 6.54
C ALA A 809 3.12 -7.70 7.55
N LEU A 810 2.76 -6.43 7.34
CA LEU A 810 3.07 -5.35 8.27
C LEU A 810 2.28 -5.52 9.58
N ARG A 811 2.96 -5.42 10.72
CA ARG A 811 2.36 -5.70 12.05
C ARG A 811 2.51 -4.56 13.04
N THR A 812 2.73 -3.33 12.58
CA THR A 812 2.90 -2.19 13.47
C THR A 812 2.29 -0.92 12.91
N VAL A 813 1.58 -0.20 13.78
CA VAL A 813 1.20 1.19 13.57
C VAL A 813 1.80 2.05 14.67
N ARG A 814 2.36 3.19 14.30
CA ARG A 814 2.94 4.19 15.18
C ARG A 814 1.91 5.28 15.46
N LEU A 815 1.75 5.64 16.72
CA LEU A 815 0.90 6.72 17.19
C LEU A 815 1.77 7.88 17.69
N ASP A 816 1.30 9.10 17.45
CA ASP A 816 1.79 10.25 18.21
C ASP A 816 1.31 10.09 19.67
N PRO A 817 2.17 10.25 20.70
CA PRO A 817 1.80 9.96 22.10
C PRO A 817 0.54 10.67 22.59
N GLN A 818 0.25 11.86 22.05
CA GLN A 818 -0.95 12.65 22.33
C GLN A 818 -2.27 11.99 21.93
N MET A 819 -2.23 10.97 21.07
CA MET A 819 -3.43 10.22 20.65
C MET A 819 -3.95 9.27 21.74
N GLY A 820 -3.17 9.03 22.80
CA GLY A 820 -3.51 8.09 23.87
C GLY A 820 -2.98 6.67 23.64
N TRP A 821 -3.53 5.71 24.37
CA TRP A 821 -3.09 4.31 24.41
C TRP A 821 -4.14 3.38 23.81
N PRO A 822 -3.74 2.21 23.27
CA PRO A 822 -4.71 1.18 22.90
C PRO A 822 -5.53 0.70 24.10
N ASP A 823 -6.84 0.64 23.94
CA ASP A 823 -7.74 -0.10 24.83
C ASP A 823 -7.71 -1.58 24.39
N LEU A 824 -6.97 -2.40 25.14
CA LEU A 824 -6.70 -3.79 24.76
C LEU A 824 -7.94 -4.69 24.86
N ARG A 825 -8.96 -4.27 25.61
CA ARG A 825 -10.22 -5.01 25.74
C ARG A 825 -11.14 -4.77 24.55
N ARG A 826 -11.23 -3.51 24.11
CA ARG A 826 -12.14 -3.09 23.03
C ARG A 826 -11.51 -3.19 21.65
N SER A 827 -10.19 -3.18 21.56
CA SER A 827 -9.46 -3.36 20.30
C SER A 827 -9.50 -4.82 19.84
N GLN A 828 -9.37 -5.03 18.53
CA GLN A 828 -9.25 -6.33 17.90
C GLN A 828 -7.98 -6.37 17.06
N GLY A 829 -7.24 -7.48 17.10
CA GLY A 829 -5.98 -7.63 16.37
C GLY A 829 -4.82 -6.81 16.95
N VAL A 830 -4.87 -6.43 18.23
CA VAL A 830 -3.82 -5.68 18.93
C VAL A 830 -3.19 -6.57 20.01
N ALA A 831 -1.87 -6.77 19.91
CA ALA A 831 -1.11 -7.63 20.83
C ALA A 831 -0.47 -6.86 21.99
N GLY A 832 -0.21 -5.57 21.78
CA GLY A 832 0.41 -4.73 22.79
C GLY A 832 0.94 -3.43 22.23
N VAL A 833 1.80 -2.77 23.01
CA VAL A 833 2.31 -1.45 22.69
C VAL A 833 3.64 -1.22 23.40
N ARG A 834 4.58 -0.58 22.70
CA ARG A 834 5.84 -0.10 23.28
C ARG A 834 5.99 1.40 23.06
N ASP A 835 6.27 2.12 24.13
CA ASP A 835 6.61 3.55 24.06
C ASP A 835 8.13 3.69 23.91
N LEU A 836 8.56 4.44 22.89
CA LEU A 836 9.95 4.78 22.61
C LEU A 836 10.08 6.29 22.42
N PRO A 837 11.29 6.88 22.55
CA PRO A 837 11.49 8.31 22.29
C PRO A 837 10.99 8.78 20.91
N GLN A 838 11.00 7.88 19.91
CA GLN A 838 10.57 8.16 18.54
C GLN A 838 9.05 8.09 18.33
N GLY A 839 8.30 7.53 19.28
CA GLY A 839 6.85 7.37 19.19
C GLY A 839 6.30 6.14 19.92
N ARG A 840 4.98 5.98 19.84
CA ARG A 840 4.26 4.86 20.45
C ARG A 840 3.96 3.80 19.40
N TYR A 841 4.56 2.62 19.52
CA TYR A 841 4.46 1.53 18.55
C TYR A 841 3.45 0.49 19.02
N VAL A 842 2.32 0.37 18.32
CA VAL A 842 1.26 -0.60 18.60
C VAL A 842 1.48 -1.85 17.76
N HIS A 843 1.56 -3.00 18.43
CA HIS A 843 1.82 -4.29 17.79
C HIS A 843 0.50 -4.93 17.37
N LEU A 844 0.39 -5.31 16.11
CA LEU A 844 -0.80 -5.95 15.55
C LEU A 844 -0.59 -7.46 15.46
N SER A 845 -1.64 -8.24 15.71
CA SER A 845 -1.63 -9.70 15.58
C SER A 845 -2.25 -10.21 14.27
N SER A 846 -2.79 -9.31 13.44
CA SER A 846 -3.37 -9.65 12.15
C SER A 846 -3.08 -8.57 11.10
N ASP A 847 -3.37 -8.89 9.83
CA ASP A 847 -3.36 -7.97 8.69
C ASP A 847 -4.48 -6.90 8.70
N ARG A 848 -5.35 -6.98 9.71
CA ARG A 848 -6.49 -6.11 9.97
C ARG A 848 -6.62 -5.88 11.47
N ALA A 849 -7.04 -4.69 11.86
CA ALA A 849 -7.23 -4.35 13.26
C ALA A 849 -8.37 -3.34 13.44
N LEU A 850 -9.06 -3.44 14.57
CA LEU A 850 -9.89 -2.38 15.12
C LEU A 850 -9.13 -1.79 16.31
N LEU A 851 -8.63 -0.57 16.18
CA LEU A 851 -7.87 0.11 17.21
C LEU A 851 -8.77 1.12 17.93
N VAL A 852 -9.05 0.83 19.19
CA VAL A 852 -9.77 1.71 20.12
C VAL A 852 -8.73 2.37 21.02
N LEU A 853 -8.85 3.68 21.22
CA LEU A 853 -7.91 4.46 22.03
C LEU A 853 -8.56 4.92 23.34
N ARG A 854 -7.73 5.05 24.38
CA ARG A 854 -8.07 5.53 25.72
C ARG A 854 -6.97 6.45 26.25
N ALA A 855 -7.25 7.25 27.27
CA ALA A 855 -6.31 8.24 27.81
C ALA A 855 -5.09 7.61 28.50
N ASP A 856 -5.31 6.51 29.24
CA ASP A 856 -4.29 5.85 30.06
C ASP A 856 -3.95 4.46 29.54
N ARG A 857 -2.74 3.99 29.83
CA ARG A 857 -2.27 2.67 29.43
C ARG A 857 -3.10 1.57 30.10
N ASP A 858 -3.51 0.57 29.31
CA ASP A 858 -4.22 -0.61 29.81
C ASP A 858 -3.30 -1.48 30.69
N ASP A 859 -3.83 -2.05 31.77
CA ASP A 859 -3.09 -2.83 32.77
C ASP A 859 -3.07 -4.33 32.48
N ARG A 860 -3.86 -4.79 31.49
CA ARG A 860 -3.85 -6.18 31.01
C ARG A 860 -2.46 -6.59 30.52
N PRO A 861 -2.13 -7.90 30.61
CA PRO A 861 -0.91 -8.43 30.02
C PRO A 861 -0.81 -8.08 28.54
N ALA A 862 0.25 -7.38 28.14
CA ALA A 862 0.42 -6.90 26.78
C ALA A 862 1.84 -7.17 26.29
N LEU A 863 2.00 -7.53 25.01
CA LEU A 863 3.31 -7.68 24.41
C LEU A 863 4.07 -6.34 24.44
N GLU A 864 5.25 -6.32 25.06
CA GLU A 864 6.13 -5.16 25.05
C GLU A 864 7.16 -5.29 23.93
N GLU A 865 7.86 -6.43 23.88
CA GLU A 865 8.76 -6.76 22.78
C GLU A 865 8.95 -8.26 22.54
N ALA A 866 9.29 -8.65 21.29
CA ALA A 866 9.70 -10.01 20.93
C ALA A 866 10.73 -10.01 19.79
N ASN A 867 11.62 -11.02 19.77
CA ASN A 867 12.63 -11.20 18.71
C ASN A 867 12.13 -11.96 17.47
N LEU A 868 10.93 -12.54 17.51
CA LEU A 868 10.33 -13.29 16.40
C LEU A 868 9.05 -12.62 15.90
N PRO A 869 8.68 -12.81 14.62
CA PRO A 869 7.36 -12.46 14.10
C PRO A 869 6.20 -13.08 14.90
N LEU A 870 5.21 -12.25 15.20
CA LEU A 870 3.98 -12.68 15.89
C LEU A 870 3.02 -13.27 14.86
N VAL A 871 2.52 -14.47 15.14
CA VAL A 871 1.55 -15.18 14.30
C VAL A 871 0.13 -14.97 14.80
N ASP A 872 -0.07 -15.05 16.11
CA ASP A 872 -1.37 -14.89 16.73
C ASP A 872 -1.26 -14.36 18.16
N TRP A 873 -2.26 -13.57 18.58
CA TRP A 873 -2.41 -13.07 19.95
C TRP A 873 -3.88 -12.82 20.24
N GLN A 874 -4.41 -13.56 21.21
CA GLN A 874 -5.82 -13.53 21.58
C GLN A 874 -5.98 -13.48 23.11
N TYR A 875 -6.65 -12.44 23.61
CA TYR A 875 -7.10 -12.39 25.00
C TYR A 875 -8.19 -13.43 25.22
N LEU A 876 -7.96 -14.36 26.15
CA LEU A 876 -8.97 -15.31 26.61
C LEU A 876 -9.81 -14.70 27.75
N ASP A 877 -9.16 -13.86 28.56
CA ASP A 877 -9.77 -12.95 29.54
C ASP A 877 -8.75 -11.88 29.94
N ASP A 878 -9.02 -11.11 31.00
CA ASP A 878 -8.18 -10.01 31.48
C ASP A 878 -6.78 -10.43 31.97
N ARG A 879 -6.54 -11.73 32.21
CA ARG A 879 -5.29 -12.25 32.79
C ARG A 879 -4.65 -13.38 31.97
N ARG A 880 -5.37 -13.91 30.98
CA ARG A 880 -4.93 -15.02 30.14
C ARG A 880 -4.93 -14.64 28.66
N VAL A 881 -3.83 -14.96 27.99
CA VAL A 881 -3.63 -14.72 26.55
C VAL A 881 -3.18 -16.02 25.89
N SER A 882 -3.78 -16.37 24.76
CA SER A 882 -3.25 -17.35 23.80
C SER A 882 -2.36 -16.64 22.79
N PHE A 883 -1.19 -17.18 22.48
CA PHE A 883 -0.30 -16.57 21.49
C PHE A 883 0.50 -17.60 20.70
N SER A 884 0.96 -17.18 19.52
CA SER A 884 1.83 -17.95 18.64
C SER A 884 2.92 -17.08 18.02
N PHE A 885 4.14 -17.61 17.94
CA PHE A 885 5.30 -16.99 17.27
C PHE A 885 5.94 -17.99 16.32
N ALA A 886 6.51 -17.52 15.23
CA ALA A 886 7.29 -18.35 14.33
C ALA A 886 8.47 -17.57 13.74
N GLY A 887 9.65 -18.18 13.77
CA GLY A 887 10.85 -17.65 13.12
C GLY A 887 12.01 -18.65 13.20
N GLU A 888 13.23 -18.13 13.19
CA GLU A 888 14.44 -18.95 13.00
C GLU A 888 15.37 -19.01 14.21
N PHE A 889 15.02 -18.30 15.28
CA PHE A 889 15.78 -18.22 16.53
C PHE A 889 14.92 -18.66 17.72
N ASP A 890 15.55 -18.98 18.84
CA ASP A 890 14.82 -19.23 20.08
C ASP A 890 14.03 -17.98 20.50
N LEU A 891 12.78 -18.16 20.90
CA LEU A 891 11.89 -17.07 21.28
C LEU A 891 12.36 -16.40 22.58
N SER A 892 12.56 -15.09 22.49
CA SER A 892 12.75 -14.18 23.63
C SER A 892 11.74 -13.06 23.50
N PHE A 893 10.91 -12.90 24.52
CA PHE A 893 9.90 -11.85 24.54
C PHE A 893 9.66 -11.35 25.96
N SER A 894 9.06 -10.16 26.05
CA SER A 894 8.61 -9.60 27.31
C SER A 894 7.19 -9.07 27.19
N VAL A 895 6.46 -9.19 28.28
CA VAL A 895 5.12 -8.64 28.43
C VAL A 895 5.09 -7.66 29.58
N ARG A 896 4.28 -6.62 29.44
CA ARG A 896 3.95 -5.74 30.56
C ARG A 896 2.76 -6.27 31.30
N SER A 897 2.86 -6.39 32.63
CA SER A 897 1.75 -6.77 33.50
C SER A 897 2.01 -6.31 34.93
N SER A 898 0.94 -5.99 35.66
CA SER A 898 0.96 -5.70 37.10
C SER A 898 1.11 -6.95 37.97
N SER A 899 0.89 -8.14 37.41
CA SER A 899 0.83 -9.42 38.14
C SER A 899 1.90 -10.40 37.64
N ALA A 900 2.13 -11.50 38.38
CA ALA A 900 3.18 -12.44 38.04
C ALA A 900 2.80 -13.32 36.86
N CYS A 901 3.60 -13.27 35.79
CA CYS A 901 3.32 -13.99 34.55
C CYS A 901 4.12 -15.28 34.42
N ARG A 902 3.46 -16.32 33.89
CA ARG A 902 4.08 -17.57 33.42
C ARG A 902 3.56 -17.95 32.04
N VAL A 903 4.34 -18.73 31.31
CA VAL A 903 3.97 -19.31 30.01
C VAL A 903 3.79 -20.82 30.16
N GLU A 904 2.73 -21.35 29.55
CA GLU A 904 2.48 -22.78 29.41
C GLU A 904 2.38 -23.14 27.92
N VAL A 905 3.21 -24.07 27.45
CA VAL A 905 3.24 -24.55 26.06
C VAL A 905 3.70 -26.00 26.02
N ASP A 906 3.02 -26.86 25.26
CA ASP A 906 3.35 -28.28 25.12
C ASP A 906 3.59 -29.03 26.45
N GLY A 907 2.81 -28.69 27.49
CA GLY A 907 2.94 -29.24 28.84
C GLY A 907 4.15 -28.74 29.63
N GLN A 908 4.99 -27.88 29.05
CA GLN A 908 6.10 -27.21 29.72
C GLN A 908 5.67 -25.88 30.33
N ARG A 909 6.33 -25.48 31.43
CA ARG A 909 6.07 -24.23 32.13
C ARG A 909 7.34 -23.38 32.20
N PHE A 910 7.22 -22.12 31.82
CA PHE A 910 8.29 -21.12 31.87
C PHE A 910 7.88 -19.97 32.78
N ALA A 911 8.62 -19.75 33.87
CA ALA A 911 8.39 -18.62 34.77
C ALA A 911 9.03 -17.34 34.21
N GLY A 912 8.32 -16.22 34.26
CA GLY A 912 8.84 -14.93 33.81
C GLY A 912 9.83 -14.33 34.81
N LYS A 913 10.84 -13.62 34.31
CA LYS A 913 11.74 -12.81 35.13
C LYS A 913 11.21 -11.39 35.21
N ALA A 914 10.88 -10.93 36.41
CA ALA A 914 10.32 -9.59 36.62
C ALA A 914 11.41 -8.51 36.63
N SER A 915 11.19 -7.41 35.92
CA SER A 915 11.98 -6.18 36.01
C SER A 915 11.16 -4.98 35.55
N ALA A 916 11.03 -3.93 36.39
CA ALA A 916 10.34 -2.68 36.04
C ALA A 916 8.93 -2.84 35.43
N GLY A 917 8.13 -3.78 35.96
CA GLY A 917 6.78 -4.08 35.47
C GLY A 917 6.73 -4.87 34.16
N LEU A 918 7.87 -5.40 33.72
CA LEU A 918 7.99 -6.34 32.60
C LEU A 918 8.29 -7.75 33.12
N TRP A 919 7.74 -8.73 32.42
CA TRP A 919 8.00 -10.15 32.62
C TRP A 919 8.65 -10.70 31.36
N THR A 920 9.93 -11.07 31.47
CA THR A 920 10.72 -11.57 30.34
C THR A 920 10.80 -13.09 30.33
N PHE A 921 10.67 -13.67 29.14
CA PHE A 921 10.68 -15.10 28.89
C PHE A 921 11.72 -15.47 27.83
N GLN A 922 12.32 -16.65 27.99
CA GLN A 922 13.17 -17.29 27.00
C GLN A 922 12.68 -18.72 26.83
N LEU A 923 12.26 -19.06 25.61
CA LEU A 923 11.77 -20.38 25.25
C LEU A 923 12.73 -20.94 24.19
N PRO A 924 13.28 -22.16 24.37
CA PRO A 924 14.18 -22.80 23.40
C PRO A 924 13.38 -23.38 22.22
N MET A 925 12.55 -22.54 21.59
CA MET A 925 11.59 -22.89 20.58
C MET A 925 11.58 -21.80 19.50
N LYS A 926 11.73 -22.22 18.24
CA LYS A 926 11.64 -21.35 17.06
C LYS A 926 10.21 -21.13 16.57
N GLN A 927 9.35 -22.10 16.88
CA GLN A 927 7.92 -22.07 16.60
C GLN A 927 7.20 -22.37 17.91
N VAL A 928 6.29 -21.48 18.27
CA VAL A 928 5.44 -21.58 19.45
C VAL A 928 4.01 -21.45 18.96
N SER A 929 3.17 -22.43 19.24
CA SER A 929 1.79 -22.46 18.76
C SER A 929 0.82 -22.66 19.92
N ASN A 930 -0.20 -21.81 20.01
CA ASN A 930 -1.25 -21.88 21.03
C ASN A 930 -0.71 -21.90 22.47
N ALA A 931 0.39 -21.18 22.74
CA ALA A 931 0.94 -21.05 24.08
C ALA A 931 0.03 -20.16 24.92
N GLN A 932 -0.05 -20.44 26.22
CA GLN A 932 -0.84 -19.66 27.16
C GLN A 932 0.06 -18.82 28.07
N LEU A 933 -0.13 -17.51 28.04
CA LEU A 933 0.38 -16.58 29.05
C LEU A 933 -0.66 -16.44 30.17
N LEU A 934 -0.26 -16.68 31.41
CA LEU A 934 -1.11 -16.52 32.60
C LEU A 934 -0.46 -15.55 33.57
N CYS A 935 -1.13 -14.44 33.89
CA CYS A 935 -0.64 -13.43 34.82
C CYS A 935 -1.55 -13.31 36.05
N ASN A 936 -1.08 -13.78 37.21
CA ASN A 936 -1.89 -13.89 38.44
C ASN A 936 -1.24 -13.25 39.66
#